data_AF-A0A925SIZ7-F1
#
_entry.id   AF-A0A925SIZ7-F1
#
_cell.length_a   1.000
_cell.length_b   1.000
_cell.length_c   1.000
_cell.angle_alpha   90.00
_cell.angle_beta   90.00
_cell.angle_gamma   90.00
#
_symmetry.space_group_name_H-M   'P 1'
#
loop_
_entity.id
_entity.type
_entity.pdbx_description
1 polymer ?
#
loop_
_entity_poly.entity_id
_entity_poly.type
_entity_poly.pdbx_seq_one_letter_code
_entity_poly.pdbx_strand_id
1 'polypeptide(L)'
;MRHRPSLPGLLAALILGLLLACPARALIDTNDDGIDDVWTSRHGGDLPPAADPDGDGLPNTHEAVAGTDPRDPQSRLAIRSLALPSPTQVELRWPSVLAKRYRVQASADLATWINLSATVVGDGNELTLTLPLDRTYEGGDFTVSRWEDLPADAWLDSLKTIVTNGTPAPTRTLSLPTLELPQTSPDIEHFGQYVRGWIVPPVDGAYRFFVAGDDACELWLSITASAANRVRIARVTDWTDFREWTKYPQQTSALITLQGGRPYYFEFFYIEGIYDDGFSVAWTGPTLDPDKEILAARYFASDPRPLSERLGASGRAFYRVTVEDMDSDGDGVSDHDERFLGTDPLDATTQPRVADRDAALARLAAPNRLTLGSASPRAYELGSLPARVTFFRSGNINPITARYTVSGTAQPGADYVALTGTLAIPAGADRAELDLTPLSDLLLENTETITLTLTPDPAYEFGTPAATTVTLDDAPDELFLAQLRPPAGITSGAWGYAAVRAMGNGLSGLVSVSVSGLSAAQADASLFISPTGGTGPVVLALGSGQIAAQPWAFEPAAGQSHDAILAALREGRLWASIPSGTVPSGELFGQLLPATGAEVMPTPPAPPALPGGTPTLAEASRFLNQATFGASPVSIFTLRAQGYAAWIDAQRTTPTTLLLPQVQTRRAELLVRSGGQYDGWHEPLQESWWQSALTAPDQLRQRVAWALSQILVVSQEGALADAHEPVAAYYDLLLTHAFGNYRDLLGEVTRSSQMGSYLSMMRNRKPDPETGQRPDENYAREVMQLFSIGLNQLHPDGTLRLDTKGLPRPTYTQLDIAGLARVFTGWGPHYDEANPPEWTPGDVADKADWFLYGWDLDHPMTFYPEFFDTDDKTILGDTTIPASVPGINALDTALDTIFNHPNVGPFLARQLIQKLVTSNPSPGYVFRVASVFADNGAGVRGDLFATARAVLLDPEAR
;
A
#
# COMPACT_ATOMS: atom_id res chain seq x y z
N MET A 1 -77.35 -17.45 4.69
CA MET A 1 -76.54 -18.67 4.82
C MET A 1 -75.90 -19.02 3.48
N ARG A 2 -74.72 -18.48 3.19
CA ARG A 2 -73.70 -19.07 2.30
C ARG A 2 -72.37 -18.60 2.86
N HIS A 3 -71.73 -19.48 3.63
CA HIS A 3 -70.41 -19.25 4.20
C HIS A 3 -69.42 -19.01 3.06
N ARG A 4 -68.76 -17.84 3.05
CA ARG A 4 -67.41 -17.73 2.47
C ARG A 4 -66.53 -18.70 3.28
N PRO A 5 -65.74 -19.58 2.66
CA PRO A 5 -64.79 -20.37 3.42
C PRO A 5 -63.74 -19.42 3.99
N SER A 6 -63.57 -19.48 5.31
CA SER A 6 -62.49 -18.84 6.06
C SER A 6 -61.13 -19.38 5.62
N LEU A 7 -60.10 -18.55 5.79
CA LEU A 7 -58.68 -18.76 5.46
C LEU A 7 -57.93 -19.68 6.48
N PRO A 8 -58.22 -21.00 6.56
CA PRO A 8 -57.15 -21.92 6.93
C PRO A 8 -57.23 -23.24 6.13
N GLY A 9 -57.23 -23.16 4.80
CA GLY A 9 -57.28 -24.33 3.89
C GLY A 9 -56.13 -24.44 2.87
N LEU A 10 -55.21 -23.47 2.84
CA LEU A 10 -54.06 -23.44 1.91
C LEU A 10 -52.74 -23.90 2.56
N LEU A 11 -52.80 -24.33 3.83
CA LEU A 11 -51.62 -24.61 4.66
C LEU A 11 -51.37 -26.11 4.89
N ALA A 12 -51.87 -26.99 4.01
CA ALA A 12 -51.73 -28.43 4.15
C ALA A 12 -50.90 -29.04 3.01
N ALA A 13 -49.67 -29.43 3.36
CA ALA A 13 -48.69 -30.23 2.60
C ALA A 13 -47.75 -29.48 1.64
N LEU A 14 -46.84 -28.67 2.22
CA LEU A 14 -45.54 -28.44 1.60
C LEU A 14 -44.70 -29.71 1.81
N ILE A 15 -44.76 -30.67 0.87
CA ILE A 15 -43.84 -31.81 0.86
C ILE A 15 -42.63 -31.37 0.04
N LEU A 16 -41.58 -30.92 0.73
CA LEU A 16 -40.29 -30.63 0.12
C LEU A 16 -39.61 -31.97 -0.20
N GLY A 17 -39.67 -32.39 -1.46
CA GLY A 17 -39.09 -33.64 -1.93
C GLY A 17 -38.21 -33.41 -3.15
N LEU A 18 -36.93 -33.81 -3.00
CA LEU A 18 -35.82 -33.80 -3.96
C LEU A 18 -35.33 -32.42 -4.47
N LEU A 19 -34.15 -32.04 -3.98
CA LEU A 19 -33.24 -31.08 -4.60
C LEU A 19 -32.54 -31.78 -5.77
N LEU A 20 -32.81 -31.34 -6.99
CA LEU A 20 -32.03 -31.71 -8.17
C LEU A 20 -31.49 -30.41 -8.74
N ALA A 21 -30.17 -30.29 -8.79
CA ALA A 21 -29.51 -29.33 -9.66
C ALA A 21 -30.07 -29.56 -11.07
N CYS A 22 -30.49 -28.49 -11.75
CA CYS A 22 -30.80 -28.62 -13.16
C CYS A 22 -29.47 -28.98 -13.85
N PRO A 23 -29.44 -29.87 -14.85
CA PRO A 23 -28.21 -30.11 -15.61
C PRO A 23 -27.88 -28.83 -16.39
N ALA A 24 -27.09 -27.95 -15.77
CA ALA A 24 -26.37 -26.92 -16.49
C ALA A 24 -25.25 -27.63 -17.25
N ARG A 25 -25.00 -27.18 -18.48
CA ARG A 25 -23.88 -27.69 -19.28
C ARG A 25 -22.59 -27.14 -18.66
N ALA A 26 -21.66 -28.02 -18.29
CA ALA A 26 -20.32 -27.61 -17.87
C ALA A 26 -19.68 -26.73 -18.96
N LEU A 27 -19.07 -25.61 -18.56
CA LEU A 27 -18.53 -24.63 -19.51
C LEU A 27 -17.18 -25.10 -20.06
N ILE A 28 -16.30 -25.64 -19.21
CA ILE A 28 -15.06 -26.30 -19.62
C ILE A 28 -15.16 -27.80 -19.34
N ASP A 29 -15.60 -28.56 -20.33
CA ASP A 29 -15.69 -30.02 -20.30
C ASP A 29 -15.00 -30.59 -21.55
N THR A 30 -13.72 -30.93 -21.42
CA THR A 30 -12.89 -31.42 -22.54
C THR A 30 -13.02 -32.92 -22.78
N ASN A 31 -13.58 -33.67 -21.82
CA ASN A 31 -13.72 -35.11 -21.89
C ASN A 31 -15.18 -35.57 -22.14
N ASP A 32 -16.11 -34.62 -22.27
CA ASP A 32 -17.55 -34.80 -22.49
C ASP A 32 -18.22 -35.68 -21.41
N ASP A 33 -17.74 -35.64 -20.16
CA ASP A 33 -18.29 -36.42 -19.05
C ASP A 33 -19.40 -35.69 -18.26
N GLY A 34 -19.63 -34.41 -18.58
CA GLY A 34 -20.64 -33.56 -17.97
C GLY A 34 -20.20 -32.86 -16.68
N ILE A 35 -18.93 -32.95 -16.31
CA ILE A 35 -18.31 -32.26 -15.18
C ILE A 35 -17.36 -31.19 -15.71
N ASP A 36 -17.26 -30.06 -15.00
CA ASP A 36 -16.26 -29.06 -15.32
C ASP A 36 -14.83 -29.52 -14.93
N ASP A 37 -13.89 -29.41 -15.87
CA ASP A 37 -12.50 -29.83 -15.71
C ASP A 37 -11.73 -28.96 -14.70
N VAL A 38 -12.05 -27.67 -14.60
CA VAL A 38 -11.43 -26.75 -13.62
C VAL A 38 -11.89 -27.12 -12.21
N TRP A 39 -13.19 -27.40 -12.04
CA TRP A 39 -13.72 -27.94 -10.79
C TRP A 39 -13.07 -29.29 -10.44
N THR A 40 -12.96 -30.20 -11.41
CA THR A 40 -12.31 -31.51 -11.21
C THR A 40 -10.85 -31.37 -10.77
N SER A 41 -10.11 -30.44 -11.39
CA SER A 41 -8.74 -30.11 -11.00
C SER A 41 -8.66 -29.57 -9.58
N ARG A 42 -9.59 -28.69 -9.18
CA ARG A 42 -9.64 -28.13 -7.81
C ARG A 42 -9.81 -29.23 -6.75
N HIS A 43 -10.57 -30.26 -7.10
CA HIS A 43 -10.87 -31.39 -6.22
C HIS A 43 -10.06 -32.64 -6.62
N GLY A 44 -8.79 -32.51 -6.98
CA GLY A 44 -7.84 -33.64 -6.95
C GLY A 44 -7.82 -34.57 -8.16
N GLY A 45 -8.59 -34.29 -9.21
CA GLY A 45 -8.65 -35.14 -10.41
C GLY A 45 -9.30 -36.50 -10.16
N ASP A 46 -9.79 -37.15 -11.23
CA ASP A 46 -10.46 -38.46 -11.19
C ASP A 46 -11.73 -38.49 -10.31
N LEU A 47 -12.77 -37.79 -10.76
CA LEU A 47 -14.08 -37.74 -10.11
C LEU A 47 -15.15 -38.28 -11.06
N PRO A 48 -15.55 -39.57 -10.95
CA PRO A 48 -16.54 -40.14 -11.84
C PRO A 48 -17.91 -39.43 -11.71
N PRO A 49 -18.60 -39.09 -12.81
CA PRO A 49 -19.84 -38.28 -12.80
C PRO A 49 -20.93 -38.72 -11.81
N ALA A 50 -21.14 -40.04 -11.68
CA ALA A 50 -22.19 -40.63 -10.84
C ALA A 50 -21.71 -41.05 -9.45
N ALA A 51 -20.44 -40.83 -9.09
CA ALA A 51 -19.93 -41.14 -7.76
C ALA A 51 -20.36 -40.07 -6.75
N ASP A 52 -20.47 -40.50 -5.49
CA ASP A 52 -20.79 -39.70 -4.30
C ASP A 52 -19.75 -40.10 -3.24
N PRO A 53 -18.54 -39.49 -3.26
CA PRO A 53 -17.41 -39.94 -2.45
C PRO A 53 -17.59 -39.69 -0.95
N ASP A 54 -18.35 -38.67 -0.57
CA ASP A 54 -18.57 -38.29 0.84
C ASP A 54 -19.90 -38.81 1.43
N GLY A 55 -20.77 -39.38 0.59
CA GLY A 55 -21.99 -40.05 0.99
C GLY A 55 -23.11 -39.10 1.41
N ASP A 56 -23.08 -37.84 0.95
CA ASP A 56 -24.08 -36.83 1.28
C ASP A 56 -25.36 -36.95 0.43
N GLY A 57 -25.34 -37.80 -0.61
CA GLY A 57 -26.43 -38.08 -1.52
C GLY A 57 -26.41 -37.25 -2.80
N LEU A 58 -25.39 -36.41 -3.04
CA LEU A 58 -25.17 -35.69 -4.28
C LEU A 58 -24.09 -36.39 -5.12
N PRO A 59 -24.39 -36.75 -6.39
CA PRO A 59 -23.34 -37.21 -7.29
C PRO A 59 -22.45 -36.04 -7.74
N ASN A 60 -21.20 -36.31 -8.10
CA ASN A 60 -20.21 -35.32 -8.56
C ASN A 60 -20.76 -34.35 -9.63
N THR A 61 -21.59 -34.82 -10.57
CA THR A 61 -22.27 -33.94 -11.56
C THR A 61 -23.12 -32.83 -10.93
N HIS A 62 -23.80 -33.11 -9.82
CA HIS A 62 -24.60 -32.10 -9.12
C HIS A 62 -23.72 -31.18 -8.29
N GLU A 63 -22.66 -31.72 -7.71
CA GLU A 63 -21.72 -30.97 -6.91
C GLU A 63 -20.91 -29.97 -7.74
N ALA A 64 -20.46 -30.38 -8.92
CA ALA A 64 -19.76 -29.49 -9.85
C ALA A 64 -20.63 -28.30 -10.26
N VAL A 65 -21.88 -28.55 -10.64
CA VAL A 65 -22.85 -27.48 -10.97
C VAL A 65 -23.12 -26.60 -9.76
N ALA A 66 -23.25 -27.19 -8.56
CA ALA A 66 -23.44 -26.45 -7.32
C ALA A 66 -22.18 -25.69 -6.85
N GLY A 67 -20.99 -26.06 -7.34
CA GLY A 67 -19.70 -25.56 -6.87
C GLY A 67 -19.34 -26.07 -5.48
N THR A 68 -19.81 -27.26 -5.08
CA THR A 68 -19.56 -27.86 -3.77
C THR A 68 -18.35 -28.80 -3.79
N ASP A 69 -17.87 -29.22 -2.61
CA ASP A 69 -16.66 -30.06 -2.48
C ASP A 69 -17.06 -31.54 -2.32
N PRO A 70 -16.72 -32.41 -3.29
CA PRO A 70 -17.21 -33.79 -3.34
C PRO A 70 -16.58 -34.74 -2.32
N ARG A 71 -15.81 -34.18 -1.39
CA ARG A 71 -15.16 -34.91 -0.29
C ARG A 71 -15.53 -34.34 1.07
N ASP A 72 -16.37 -33.32 1.14
CA ASP A 72 -16.86 -32.74 2.38
C ASP A 72 -18.39 -32.81 2.45
N PRO A 73 -18.97 -33.72 3.27
CA PRO A 73 -20.41 -33.93 3.33
C PRO A 73 -21.19 -32.73 3.93
N GLN A 74 -20.48 -31.69 4.42
CA GLN A 74 -21.06 -30.41 4.84
C GLN A 74 -21.09 -29.36 3.72
N SER A 75 -20.24 -29.52 2.70
CA SER A 75 -20.20 -28.69 1.50
C SER A 75 -21.26 -29.19 0.54
N ARG A 76 -22.51 -28.77 0.74
CA ARG A 76 -23.62 -29.22 -0.12
C ARG A 76 -24.70 -28.17 -0.27
N LEU A 77 -25.34 -28.16 -1.44
CA LEU A 77 -26.52 -27.32 -1.66
C LEU A 77 -27.74 -27.96 -1.01
N ALA A 78 -28.07 -27.48 0.20
CA ALA A 78 -29.24 -27.91 0.94
C ALA A 78 -29.96 -26.73 1.58
N ILE A 79 -31.30 -26.75 1.54
CA ILE A 79 -32.13 -25.80 2.30
C ILE A 79 -31.93 -26.12 3.79
N ARG A 80 -31.25 -25.21 4.51
CA ARG A 80 -30.93 -25.34 5.94
C ARG A 80 -32.10 -24.97 6.82
N SER A 81 -32.92 -24.01 6.40
CA SER A 81 -34.12 -23.65 7.14
C SER A 81 -35.28 -23.22 6.25
N LEU A 82 -36.48 -23.45 6.78
CA LEU A 82 -37.76 -23.04 6.24
C LEU A 82 -38.52 -22.36 7.38
N ALA A 83 -38.85 -21.08 7.23
CA ALA A 83 -39.62 -20.33 8.21
C ALA A 83 -40.90 -19.75 7.59
N LEU A 84 -41.93 -19.54 8.40
CA LEU A 84 -43.16 -18.86 8.01
C LEU A 84 -43.25 -17.53 8.78
N PRO A 85 -42.56 -16.47 8.31
CA PRO A 85 -42.55 -15.18 9.01
C PRO A 85 -43.94 -14.55 9.10
N SER A 86 -44.86 -14.92 8.22
CA SER A 86 -46.28 -14.56 8.29
C SER A 86 -47.16 -15.66 7.68
N PRO A 87 -48.50 -15.62 7.87
CA PRO A 87 -49.43 -16.53 7.22
C PRO A 87 -49.39 -16.48 5.67
N THR A 88 -48.77 -15.44 5.10
CA THR A 88 -48.69 -15.20 3.67
C THR A 88 -47.25 -15.16 3.16
N GLN A 89 -46.25 -15.61 3.94
CA GLN A 89 -44.85 -15.61 3.52
C GLN A 89 -44.14 -16.89 3.97
N VAL A 90 -43.22 -17.35 3.13
CA VAL A 90 -42.26 -18.42 3.43
C VAL A 90 -40.85 -17.91 3.20
N GLU A 91 -39.97 -18.16 4.15
CA GLU A 91 -38.56 -17.82 4.08
C GLU A 91 -37.75 -19.11 3.93
N LEU A 92 -36.83 -19.11 2.97
CA LEU A 92 -35.92 -20.21 2.66
C LEU A 92 -34.48 -19.75 2.94
N ARG A 93 -33.67 -20.61 3.56
CA ARG A 93 -32.22 -20.36 3.74
C ARG A 93 -31.39 -21.52 3.24
N TRP A 94 -30.31 -21.23 2.50
CA TRP A 94 -29.35 -22.23 2.00
C TRP A 94 -27.95 -21.62 1.88
N PRO A 95 -26.87 -22.42 1.99
CA PRO A 95 -25.52 -21.95 1.70
C PRO A 95 -25.39 -21.65 0.20
N SER A 96 -24.75 -20.55 -0.14
CA SER A 96 -24.48 -20.19 -1.53
C SER A 96 -22.99 -20.21 -1.84
N VAL A 97 -22.68 -20.51 -3.08
CA VAL A 97 -21.36 -20.39 -3.68
C VAL A 97 -21.27 -19.07 -4.43
N LEU A 98 -20.17 -18.34 -4.22
CA LEU A 98 -19.90 -17.05 -4.86
C LEU A 98 -19.98 -17.19 -6.39
N ALA A 99 -20.67 -16.25 -7.04
CA ALA A 99 -20.83 -16.17 -8.49
C ALA A 99 -21.61 -17.34 -9.13
N LYS A 100 -22.37 -18.12 -8.34
CA LYS A 100 -23.39 -19.03 -8.87
C LYS A 100 -24.77 -18.36 -8.82
N ARG A 101 -25.67 -18.73 -9.73
CA ARG A 101 -27.04 -18.17 -9.83
C ARG A 101 -28.06 -19.14 -9.26
N TYR A 102 -28.94 -18.64 -8.39
CA TYR A 102 -29.96 -19.43 -7.70
C TYR A 102 -31.37 -18.98 -8.08
N ARG A 103 -32.30 -19.92 -8.26
CA ARG A 103 -33.73 -19.64 -8.44
C ARG A 103 -34.58 -20.62 -7.64
N VAL A 104 -35.73 -20.16 -7.14
CA VAL A 104 -36.74 -21.05 -6.55
C VAL A 104 -37.82 -21.32 -7.58
N GLN A 105 -38.10 -22.61 -7.78
CA GLN A 105 -39.14 -23.08 -8.69
C GLN A 105 -40.19 -23.90 -7.96
N ALA A 106 -41.39 -23.95 -8.52
CA ALA A 106 -42.45 -24.86 -8.09
C ALA A 106 -42.95 -25.75 -9.21
N SER A 107 -43.50 -26.90 -8.85
CA SER A 107 -44.11 -27.84 -9.79
C SER A 107 -45.32 -28.52 -9.15
N ALA A 108 -46.34 -28.82 -9.93
CA ALA A 108 -47.49 -29.62 -9.48
C ALA A 108 -47.30 -31.13 -9.72
N ASP A 109 -46.40 -31.50 -10.64
CA ASP A 109 -46.28 -32.85 -11.21
C ASP A 109 -44.83 -33.37 -11.26
N LEU A 110 -43.86 -32.59 -10.73
CA LEU A 110 -42.40 -32.81 -10.82
C LEU A 110 -41.82 -32.75 -12.24
N ALA A 111 -42.64 -32.52 -13.27
CA ALA A 111 -42.23 -32.46 -14.67
C ALA A 111 -42.19 -31.02 -15.18
N THR A 112 -43.24 -30.25 -14.87
CA THR A 112 -43.38 -28.85 -15.29
C THR A 112 -43.02 -27.93 -14.14
N TRP A 113 -41.94 -27.17 -14.28
CA TRP A 113 -41.44 -26.25 -13.27
C TRP A 113 -41.70 -24.79 -13.67
N ILE A 114 -42.12 -23.96 -12.71
CA ILE A 114 -42.40 -22.53 -12.87
C ILE A 114 -41.55 -21.72 -11.91
N ASN A 115 -41.08 -20.53 -12.34
CA ASN A 115 -40.20 -19.70 -11.52
C ASN A 115 -41.00 -18.90 -10.47
N LEU A 116 -40.62 -19.04 -9.19
CA LEU A 116 -41.24 -18.29 -8.09
C LEU A 116 -40.43 -17.08 -7.66
N SER A 117 -39.14 -17.06 -7.97
CA SER A 117 -38.22 -15.98 -7.64
C SER A 117 -37.51 -15.45 -8.88
N ALA A 118 -37.02 -14.22 -8.77
CA ALA A 118 -35.93 -13.75 -9.62
C ALA A 118 -34.64 -14.55 -9.31
N THR A 119 -33.65 -14.42 -10.18
CA THR A 119 -32.32 -14.97 -9.93
C THR A 119 -31.68 -14.25 -8.74
N VAL A 120 -31.03 -15.02 -7.86
CA VAL A 120 -30.20 -14.51 -6.77
C VAL A 120 -28.78 -14.98 -7.00
N VAL A 121 -27.82 -14.07 -7.02
CA VAL A 121 -26.40 -14.42 -7.15
C VAL A 121 -25.86 -14.78 -5.77
N GLY A 122 -25.17 -15.91 -5.67
CA GLY A 122 -24.48 -16.33 -4.46
C GLY A 122 -23.30 -15.41 -4.15
N ASP A 123 -23.15 -15.10 -2.87
CA ASP A 123 -22.09 -14.25 -2.32
C ASP A 123 -21.06 -15.05 -1.50
N GLY A 124 -21.21 -16.39 -1.45
CA GLY A 124 -20.41 -17.28 -0.61
C GLY A 124 -20.94 -17.44 0.82
N ASN A 125 -22.03 -16.75 1.18
CA ASN A 125 -22.66 -16.84 2.48
C ASN A 125 -24.01 -17.58 2.40
N GLU A 126 -24.70 -17.68 3.53
CA GLU A 126 -26.07 -18.22 3.58
C GLU A 126 -27.05 -17.21 2.95
N LEU A 127 -27.64 -17.58 1.81
CA LEU A 127 -28.69 -16.81 1.17
C LEU A 127 -30.01 -17.02 1.90
N THR A 128 -30.75 -15.93 2.07
CA THR A 128 -32.12 -15.92 2.60
C THR A 128 -33.07 -15.35 1.56
N LEU A 129 -34.11 -16.10 1.22
CA LEU A 129 -35.13 -15.66 0.27
C LEU A 129 -36.53 -15.80 0.85
N THR A 130 -37.25 -14.67 0.92
CA THR A 130 -38.64 -14.61 1.38
C THR A 130 -39.58 -14.55 0.19
N LEU A 131 -40.42 -15.57 0.05
CA LEU A 131 -41.44 -15.71 -0.98
C LEU A 131 -42.83 -15.45 -0.37
N PRO A 132 -43.66 -14.58 -0.98
CA PRO A 132 -45.05 -14.45 -0.55
C PRO A 132 -45.84 -15.68 -0.99
N LEU A 133 -46.48 -16.37 -0.04
CA LEU A 133 -47.40 -17.49 -0.25
C LEU A 133 -48.75 -17.05 -0.84
N ASP A 134 -49.05 -15.75 -0.79
CA ASP A 134 -50.19 -15.12 -1.47
C ASP A 134 -49.83 -14.61 -2.88
N ARG A 135 -48.60 -14.84 -3.38
CA ARG A 135 -48.27 -14.53 -4.77
C ARG A 135 -49.23 -15.25 -5.70
N THR A 136 -49.89 -14.44 -6.51
CA THR A 136 -50.82 -14.86 -7.55
C THR A 136 -50.17 -14.79 -8.94
N TYR A 137 -48.86 -14.97 -9.09
CA TYR A 137 -48.21 -14.82 -10.40
C TYR A 137 -46.83 -15.49 -10.46
N GLU A 138 -46.36 -15.78 -11.68
CA GLU A 138 -44.99 -16.27 -11.93
C GLU A 138 -44.01 -15.09 -11.86
N GLY A 139 -42.98 -15.22 -11.02
CA GLY A 139 -41.88 -14.27 -10.93
C GLY A 139 -40.77 -14.62 -11.91
N GLY A 140 -39.77 -13.74 -12.04
CA GLY A 140 -38.61 -13.99 -12.88
C GLY A 140 -37.87 -12.70 -13.18
N ASP A 141 -36.76 -12.83 -13.90
CA ASP A 141 -35.98 -11.68 -14.38
C ASP A 141 -36.73 -10.97 -15.51
N PHE A 142 -36.39 -9.70 -15.74
CA PHE A 142 -36.87 -8.96 -16.89
C PHE A 142 -36.29 -9.56 -18.17
N THR A 143 -37.17 -9.98 -19.09
CA THR A 143 -36.77 -10.40 -20.43
C THR A 143 -36.64 -9.17 -21.32
N VAL A 144 -35.41 -8.83 -21.71
CA VAL A 144 -35.12 -7.70 -22.59
C VAL A 144 -34.88 -8.21 -24.00
N SER A 145 -35.76 -7.87 -24.92
CA SER A 145 -35.53 -8.11 -26.35
C SER A 145 -34.60 -7.02 -26.87
N ARG A 146 -33.42 -7.39 -27.41
CA ARG A 146 -32.44 -6.45 -27.97
C ARG A 146 -32.29 -6.67 -29.48
N TRP A 147 -32.35 -5.58 -30.24
CA TRP A 147 -32.02 -5.53 -31.66
C TRP A 147 -30.74 -4.71 -31.80
N GLU A 148 -29.69 -5.33 -32.31
CA GLU A 148 -28.41 -4.69 -32.57
C GLU A 148 -28.31 -4.31 -34.05
N ASP A 149 -27.39 -3.41 -34.38
CA ASP A 149 -27.15 -2.93 -35.74
C ASP A 149 -28.40 -2.29 -36.38
N LEU A 150 -29.16 -1.53 -35.59
CA LEU A 150 -30.26 -0.73 -36.13
C LEU A 150 -29.73 0.34 -37.10
N PRO A 151 -30.51 0.75 -38.12
CA PRO A 151 -30.12 1.86 -38.97
C PRO A 151 -29.80 3.12 -38.15
N ALA A 152 -28.79 3.89 -38.55
CA ALA A 152 -28.34 5.07 -37.80
C ALA A 152 -29.41 6.18 -37.65
N ASP A 153 -30.48 6.14 -38.45
CA ASP A 153 -31.65 7.02 -38.35
C ASP A 153 -32.84 6.40 -37.57
N ALA A 154 -32.65 5.21 -37.01
CA ALA A 154 -33.66 4.56 -36.19
C ALA A 154 -33.83 5.28 -34.85
N TRP A 155 -35.08 5.62 -34.52
CA TRP A 155 -35.44 6.21 -33.22
C TRP A 155 -36.60 5.43 -32.59
N LEU A 156 -37.12 5.90 -31.45
CA LEU A 156 -38.17 5.20 -30.69
C LEU A 156 -39.38 4.76 -31.54
N ASP A 157 -39.80 5.54 -32.52
CA ASP A 157 -40.93 5.18 -33.40
C ASP A 157 -40.59 4.03 -34.36
N SER A 158 -39.34 3.94 -34.81
CA SER A 158 -38.80 2.80 -35.58
C SER A 158 -38.81 1.54 -34.71
N LEU A 159 -38.29 1.62 -33.48
CA LEU A 159 -38.28 0.49 -32.54
C LEU A 159 -39.70 0.00 -32.19
N LYS A 160 -40.64 0.91 -31.90
CA LYS A 160 -42.05 0.55 -31.67
C LYS A 160 -42.67 -0.13 -32.88
N THR A 161 -42.31 0.28 -34.09
CA THR A 161 -42.78 -0.35 -35.34
C THR A 161 -42.23 -1.78 -35.46
N ILE A 162 -40.94 -1.99 -35.17
CA ILE A 162 -40.31 -3.32 -35.13
C ILE A 162 -41.02 -4.23 -34.12
N VAL A 163 -41.20 -3.75 -32.88
CA VAL A 163 -41.87 -4.48 -31.80
C VAL A 163 -43.32 -4.81 -32.17
N THR A 164 -44.05 -3.88 -32.79
CA THR A 164 -45.45 -4.08 -33.18
C THR A 164 -45.60 -5.09 -34.32
N ASN A 165 -44.72 -5.04 -35.31
CA ASN A 165 -44.74 -5.94 -36.46
C ASN A 165 -44.11 -7.31 -36.15
N GLY A 166 -43.34 -7.42 -35.07
CA GLY A 166 -42.60 -8.63 -34.70
C GLY A 166 -41.52 -9.02 -35.71
N THR A 167 -41.11 -8.09 -36.59
CA THR A 167 -40.15 -8.33 -37.66
C THR A 167 -39.24 -7.11 -37.83
N PRO A 168 -37.90 -7.26 -37.82
CA PRO A 168 -37.15 -8.50 -37.56
C PRO A 168 -37.32 -9.02 -36.12
N ALA A 169 -37.02 -10.30 -35.90
CA ALA A 169 -36.89 -10.87 -34.55
C ALA A 169 -35.69 -10.24 -33.82
N PRO A 170 -35.68 -10.18 -32.48
CA PRO A 170 -34.56 -9.63 -31.72
C PRO A 170 -33.26 -10.41 -31.97
N THR A 171 -32.14 -9.69 -32.07
CA THR A 171 -30.79 -10.26 -32.24
C THR A 171 -30.39 -11.12 -31.05
N ARG A 172 -30.71 -10.65 -29.83
CA ARG A 172 -30.55 -11.43 -28.60
C ARG A 172 -31.59 -11.06 -27.55
N THR A 173 -31.70 -11.91 -26.53
CA THR A 173 -32.54 -11.67 -25.36
C THR A 173 -31.68 -11.66 -24.11
N LEU A 174 -31.82 -10.64 -23.28
CA LEU A 174 -31.14 -10.52 -21.99
C LEU A 174 -32.10 -10.84 -20.84
N SER A 175 -31.56 -11.34 -19.74
CA SER A 175 -32.28 -11.64 -18.50
C SER A 175 -31.73 -10.73 -17.40
N LEU A 176 -32.48 -9.70 -17.00
CA LEU A 176 -32.00 -8.72 -16.02
C LEU A 176 -32.71 -8.84 -14.66
N PRO A 177 -31.98 -8.88 -13.53
CA PRO A 177 -32.58 -8.90 -12.19
C PRO A 177 -33.14 -7.52 -11.77
N THR A 178 -32.76 -6.46 -12.47
CA THR A 178 -33.23 -5.08 -12.31
C THR A 178 -33.47 -4.48 -13.68
N LEU A 179 -34.43 -3.56 -13.79
CA LEU A 179 -34.69 -2.84 -15.05
C LEU A 179 -33.70 -1.68 -15.20
N GLU A 180 -32.43 -2.05 -15.33
CA GLU A 180 -31.28 -1.17 -15.46
C GLU A 180 -30.15 -1.88 -16.20
N LEU A 181 -29.46 -1.16 -17.07
CA LEU A 181 -28.18 -1.54 -17.66
C LEU A 181 -27.19 -0.38 -17.50
N PRO A 182 -26.05 -0.59 -16.81
CA PRO A 182 -24.99 0.40 -16.76
C PRO A 182 -24.27 0.50 -18.11
N GLN A 183 -23.50 1.57 -18.26
CA GLN A 183 -22.61 1.77 -19.41
C GLN A 183 -21.61 0.63 -19.55
N THR A 184 -21.43 0.18 -20.79
CA THR A 184 -20.50 -0.87 -21.18
C THR A 184 -19.15 -0.29 -21.62
N SER A 185 -18.10 -1.10 -21.65
CA SER A 185 -16.78 -0.70 -22.15
C SER A 185 -16.20 -1.87 -22.95
N PRO A 186 -16.02 -1.75 -24.28
CA PRO A 186 -16.40 -0.61 -25.12
C PRO A 186 -17.93 -0.42 -25.24
N ASP A 187 -18.36 0.82 -25.51
CA ASP A 187 -19.78 1.14 -25.71
C ASP A 187 -20.38 0.37 -26.90
N ILE A 188 -21.67 0.04 -26.79
CA ILE A 188 -22.42 -0.65 -27.84
C ILE A 188 -23.32 0.35 -28.56
N GLU A 189 -23.13 0.48 -29.87
CA GLU A 189 -23.81 1.50 -30.66
C GLU A 189 -25.02 0.95 -31.42
N HIS A 190 -25.96 1.85 -31.77
CA HIS A 190 -27.07 1.57 -32.68
C HIS A 190 -27.92 0.35 -32.32
N PHE A 191 -28.47 0.31 -31.11
CA PHE A 191 -29.33 -0.79 -30.68
C PHE A 191 -30.66 -0.34 -30.09
N GLY A 192 -31.66 -1.21 -30.10
CA GLY A 192 -32.96 -0.97 -29.49
C GLY A 192 -33.31 -2.06 -28.49
N GLN A 193 -33.98 -1.68 -27.41
CA GLN A 193 -34.41 -2.57 -26.35
C GLN A 193 -35.88 -2.42 -26.01
N TYR A 194 -36.53 -3.56 -25.79
CA TYR A 194 -37.93 -3.63 -25.41
C TYR A 194 -38.12 -4.60 -24.26
N VAL A 195 -38.84 -4.13 -23.24
CA VAL A 195 -39.26 -4.93 -22.09
C VAL A 195 -40.76 -4.82 -21.94
N ARG A 196 -41.42 -5.94 -21.65
CA ARG A 196 -42.83 -5.97 -21.28
C ARG A 196 -43.08 -6.97 -20.16
N GLY A 197 -44.15 -6.76 -19.43
CA GLY A 197 -44.65 -7.72 -18.46
C GLY A 197 -45.57 -7.03 -17.48
N TRP A 198 -45.53 -7.44 -16.22
CA TRP A 198 -46.38 -6.87 -15.19
C TRP A 198 -45.58 -6.46 -13.97
N ILE A 199 -45.80 -5.25 -13.50
CA ILE A 199 -45.28 -4.78 -12.21
C ILE A 199 -46.32 -5.12 -11.14
N VAL A 200 -45.85 -5.61 -10.01
CA VAL A 200 -46.68 -5.95 -8.85
C VAL A 200 -46.20 -5.15 -7.64
N PRO A 201 -46.96 -4.12 -7.22
CA PRO A 201 -46.64 -3.32 -6.05
C PRO A 201 -46.64 -4.17 -4.77
N PRO A 202 -45.71 -3.93 -3.83
CA PRO A 202 -45.67 -4.67 -2.57
C PRO A 202 -46.85 -4.36 -1.63
N VAL A 203 -47.36 -3.13 -1.64
CA VAL A 203 -48.45 -2.68 -0.76
C VAL A 203 -49.38 -1.72 -1.49
N ASP A 204 -50.56 -1.47 -0.92
CA ASP A 204 -51.45 -0.41 -1.40
C ASP A 204 -50.80 0.96 -1.20
N GLY A 205 -50.81 1.82 -2.22
CA GLY A 205 -50.38 3.21 -2.07
C GLY A 205 -50.11 3.95 -3.36
N ALA A 206 -49.56 5.15 -3.22
CA ALA A 206 -49.19 6.02 -4.33
C ALA A 206 -47.73 5.76 -4.72
N TYR A 207 -47.53 5.46 -6.01
CA TYR A 207 -46.23 5.19 -6.61
C TYR A 207 -45.87 6.25 -7.63
N ARG A 208 -44.57 6.50 -7.80
CA ARG A 208 -44.02 7.40 -8.81
C ARG A 208 -42.87 6.70 -9.52
N PHE A 209 -42.83 6.78 -10.85
CA PHE A 209 -41.82 6.15 -11.69
C PHE A 209 -40.88 7.19 -12.30
N PHE A 210 -39.64 6.77 -12.53
CA PHE A 210 -38.55 7.57 -13.05
C PHE A 210 -37.81 6.79 -14.14
N VAL A 211 -37.38 7.47 -15.20
CA VAL A 211 -36.57 6.88 -16.27
C VAL A 211 -35.35 7.76 -16.58
N ALA A 212 -34.22 7.12 -16.82
CA ALA A 212 -33.00 7.70 -17.41
C ALA A 212 -32.53 6.75 -18.52
N GLY A 213 -31.96 7.30 -19.58
CA GLY A 213 -31.40 6.57 -20.70
C GLY A 213 -30.39 7.45 -21.40
N ASP A 214 -29.25 6.89 -21.81
CA ASP A 214 -28.27 7.66 -22.56
C ASP A 214 -28.82 8.11 -23.91
N ASP A 215 -29.91 7.53 -24.37
CA ASP A 215 -30.71 8.09 -25.46
C ASP A 215 -32.20 7.96 -25.13
N ALA A 216 -33.07 8.09 -26.13
CA ALA A 216 -34.50 8.19 -25.88
C ALA A 216 -35.10 6.89 -25.31
N CYS A 217 -35.86 7.02 -24.23
CA CYS A 217 -36.62 5.94 -23.63
C CYS A 217 -38.07 6.34 -23.28
N GLU A 218 -38.97 5.37 -23.23
CA GLU A 218 -40.36 5.56 -22.81
C GLU A 218 -40.85 4.43 -21.90
N LEU A 219 -41.50 4.81 -20.80
CA LEU A 219 -42.19 3.90 -19.90
C LEU A 219 -43.71 4.05 -20.04
N TRP A 220 -44.39 2.94 -20.30
CA TRP A 220 -45.83 2.83 -20.44
C TRP A 220 -46.39 1.93 -19.34
N LEU A 221 -47.51 2.32 -18.73
CA LEU A 221 -48.16 1.57 -17.66
C LEU A 221 -49.68 1.51 -17.88
N SER A 222 -50.28 0.36 -17.64
CA SER A 222 -51.74 0.16 -17.52
C SER A 222 -52.13 0.09 -16.06
N ILE A 223 -53.27 0.69 -15.69
CA ILE A 223 -53.89 0.54 -14.35
C ILE A 223 -54.61 -0.82 -14.18
N THR A 224 -54.37 -1.76 -15.10
CA THR A 224 -54.90 -3.13 -15.08
C THR A 224 -53.83 -4.11 -15.56
N ALA A 225 -54.08 -5.41 -15.41
CA ALA A 225 -53.23 -6.45 -16.00
C ALA A 225 -53.35 -6.54 -17.54
N SER A 226 -54.17 -5.71 -18.19
CA SER A 226 -54.33 -5.74 -19.64
C SER A 226 -53.53 -4.63 -20.32
N ALA A 227 -52.84 -4.97 -21.42
CA ALA A 227 -52.15 -4.03 -22.30
C ALA A 227 -53.07 -3.02 -23.00
N ALA A 228 -54.39 -3.27 -23.02
CA ALA A 228 -55.37 -2.48 -23.75
C ALA A 228 -55.50 -1.02 -23.27
N ASN A 229 -55.21 -0.76 -21.99
CA ASN A 229 -55.40 0.56 -21.35
C ASN A 229 -54.09 1.22 -20.91
N ARG A 230 -52.95 0.83 -21.50
CA ARG A 230 -51.66 1.40 -21.14
C ARG A 230 -51.52 2.84 -21.63
N VAL A 231 -50.89 3.68 -20.83
CA VAL A 231 -50.57 5.07 -21.17
C VAL A 231 -49.09 5.33 -20.90
N ARG A 232 -48.48 6.24 -21.67
CA ARG A 232 -47.10 6.67 -21.41
C ARG A 232 -47.06 7.50 -20.14
N ILE A 233 -46.25 7.08 -19.17
CA ILE A 233 -46.16 7.71 -17.86
C ILE A 233 -44.86 8.47 -17.63
N ALA A 234 -43.78 8.12 -18.33
CA ALA A 234 -42.50 8.82 -18.26
C ALA A 234 -41.71 8.62 -19.57
N ARG A 235 -40.80 9.55 -19.90
CA ARG A 235 -39.92 9.47 -21.07
C ARG A 235 -38.66 10.34 -20.97
N VAL A 236 -37.62 9.93 -21.68
CA VAL A 236 -36.50 10.75 -22.14
C VAL A 236 -36.63 10.92 -23.67
N THR A 237 -36.40 12.12 -24.21
CA THR A 237 -36.57 12.41 -25.64
C THR A 237 -35.27 12.49 -26.45
N ASP A 238 -34.15 12.52 -25.75
CA ASP A 238 -32.76 12.71 -26.20
C ASP A 238 -31.90 11.91 -25.19
N TRP A 239 -30.71 12.36 -24.81
CA TRP A 239 -29.84 11.67 -23.84
C TRP A 239 -29.91 12.17 -22.38
N THR A 240 -29.52 11.34 -21.40
CA THR A 240 -29.31 11.68 -19.97
C THR A 240 -28.12 10.90 -19.40
N ASP A 241 -27.38 11.47 -18.45
CA ASP A 241 -26.34 10.70 -17.76
C ASP A 241 -26.94 9.49 -17.00
N PHE A 242 -26.12 8.48 -16.68
CA PHE A 242 -26.55 7.31 -15.92
C PHE A 242 -27.24 7.69 -14.60
N ARG A 243 -28.48 7.21 -14.40
CA ARG A 243 -29.36 7.55 -13.26
C ARG A 243 -29.60 9.06 -13.07
N GLU A 244 -29.53 9.87 -14.12
CA GLU A 244 -29.87 11.29 -14.05
C GLU A 244 -31.38 11.51 -14.17
N TRP A 245 -32.09 11.67 -13.06
CA TRP A 245 -33.57 11.69 -13.02
C TRP A 245 -34.23 13.04 -13.34
N THR A 246 -33.46 14.12 -13.48
CA THR A 246 -33.96 15.50 -13.40
C THR A 246 -33.70 16.38 -14.61
N LYS A 247 -33.05 15.88 -15.67
CA LYS A 247 -32.73 16.65 -16.89
C LYS A 247 -34.00 17.12 -17.61
N TYR A 248 -35.00 16.25 -17.69
CA TYR A 248 -36.30 16.53 -18.31
C TYR A 248 -37.46 16.31 -17.33
N PRO A 249 -38.44 17.24 -17.25
CA PRO A 249 -39.63 17.04 -16.42
C PRO A 249 -40.42 15.77 -16.74
N GLN A 250 -40.35 15.29 -17.99
CA GLN A 250 -41.06 14.11 -18.46
C GLN A 250 -40.45 12.79 -18.01
N GLN A 251 -39.25 12.79 -17.40
CA GLN A 251 -38.62 11.60 -16.82
C GLN A 251 -39.38 11.05 -15.62
N THR A 252 -40.22 11.88 -15.01
CA THR A 252 -40.94 11.55 -13.78
C THR A 252 -42.45 11.45 -14.05
N SER A 253 -43.06 10.35 -13.62
CA SER A 253 -44.50 10.18 -13.71
C SER A 253 -45.27 11.05 -12.71
N ALA A 254 -46.57 11.23 -12.94
CA ALA A 254 -47.49 11.63 -11.87
C ALA A 254 -47.54 10.53 -10.78
N LEU A 255 -48.10 10.86 -9.60
CA LEU A 255 -48.42 9.84 -8.60
C LEU A 255 -49.54 8.95 -9.11
N ILE A 256 -49.33 7.63 -9.05
CA ILE A 256 -50.26 6.60 -9.52
C ILE A 256 -50.60 5.70 -8.34
N THR A 257 -51.89 5.64 -7.98
CA THR A 257 -52.35 4.77 -6.90
C THR A 257 -52.47 3.34 -7.39
N LEU A 258 -51.70 2.43 -6.79
CA LEU A 258 -51.69 1.01 -7.11
C LEU A 258 -52.07 0.18 -5.88
N GLN A 259 -52.63 -1.00 -6.13
CA GLN A 259 -52.99 -1.97 -5.10
C GLN A 259 -51.88 -3.00 -4.94
N GLY A 260 -51.51 -3.30 -3.70
CA GLY A 260 -50.50 -4.30 -3.35
C GLY A 260 -50.91 -5.68 -3.85
N GLY A 261 -49.95 -6.44 -4.37
CA GLY A 261 -50.15 -7.80 -4.87
C GLY A 261 -50.93 -7.91 -6.19
N ARG A 262 -51.35 -6.79 -6.79
CA ARG A 262 -52.08 -6.77 -8.05
C ARG A 262 -51.15 -6.51 -9.24
N PRO A 263 -51.21 -7.30 -10.34
CA PRO A 263 -50.38 -7.07 -11.52
C PRO A 263 -50.90 -5.94 -12.41
N TYR A 264 -49.97 -5.10 -12.87
CA TYR A 264 -50.17 -3.96 -13.75
C TYR A 264 -49.28 -4.08 -14.98
N TYR A 265 -49.88 -4.13 -16.17
CA TYR A 265 -49.12 -4.30 -17.40
C TYR A 265 -48.24 -3.08 -17.68
N PHE A 266 -46.98 -3.29 -18.06
CA PHE A 266 -46.07 -2.21 -18.45
C PHE A 266 -45.27 -2.55 -19.71
N GLU A 267 -44.76 -1.51 -20.36
CA GLU A 267 -43.77 -1.60 -21.43
C GLU A 267 -42.69 -0.56 -21.22
N PHE A 268 -41.45 -0.93 -21.52
CA PHE A 268 -40.31 -0.03 -21.56
C PHE A 268 -39.63 -0.15 -22.93
N PHE A 269 -39.43 0.99 -23.57
CA PHE A 269 -38.70 1.12 -24.83
C PHE A 269 -37.47 1.98 -24.57
N TYR A 270 -36.33 1.57 -25.10
CA TYR A 270 -35.10 2.34 -25.08
C TYR A 270 -34.38 2.13 -26.40
N ILE A 271 -33.86 3.19 -26.99
CA ILE A 271 -33.01 3.12 -28.17
C ILE A 271 -31.70 3.82 -27.86
N GLU A 272 -30.62 3.27 -28.39
CA GLU A 272 -29.27 3.77 -28.31
C GLU A 272 -28.78 4.15 -29.71
N GLY A 273 -28.17 5.32 -29.81
CA GLY A 273 -27.66 5.96 -31.00
C GLY A 273 -26.16 5.78 -31.10
N ILE A 274 -25.42 6.80 -30.66
CA ILE A 274 -23.96 6.86 -30.70
C ILE A 274 -23.41 7.34 -29.35
N TYR A 275 -22.22 6.86 -28.98
CA TYR A 275 -21.47 7.13 -27.76
C TYR A 275 -21.88 6.28 -26.57
N ASP A 276 -22.15 6.92 -25.42
CA ASP A 276 -22.36 6.19 -24.17
C ASP A 276 -23.58 5.26 -24.30
N ASP A 277 -23.69 4.22 -23.47
CA ASP A 277 -24.89 3.40 -23.43
C ASP A 277 -25.41 3.22 -22.01
N GLY A 278 -26.68 2.84 -21.90
CA GLY A 278 -27.29 2.46 -20.64
C GLY A 278 -28.63 3.11 -20.37
N PHE A 279 -29.37 2.51 -19.44
CA PHE A 279 -30.65 3.02 -18.98
C PHE A 279 -30.93 2.61 -17.55
N SER A 280 -31.79 3.36 -16.86
CA SER A 280 -32.27 3.04 -15.52
C SER A 280 -33.77 3.34 -15.40
N VAL A 281 -34.52 2.39 -14.83
CA VAL A 281 -35.93 2.60 -14.44
C VAL A 281 -36.04 2.46 -12.93
N ALA A 282 -36.53 3.50 -12.27
CA ALA A 282 -36.69 3.56 -10.83
C ALA A 282 -38.11 3.94 -10.41
N TRP A 283 -38.43 3.74 -9.14
CA TRP A 283 -39.72 4.11 -8.56
C TRP A 283 -39.64 4.40 -7.05
N THR A 284 -40.61 5.15 -6.55
CA THR A 284 -40.81 5.40 -5.11
C THR A 284 -42.23 5.03 -4.69
N GLY A 285 -42.42 4.66 -3.42
CA GLY A 285 -43.70 4.20 -2.86
C GLY A 285 -43.63 3.96 -1.35
N PRO A 286 -44.74 3.54 -0.69
CA PRO A 286 -44.85 3.53 0.78
C PRO A 286 -43.84 2.65 1.55
N THR A 287 -43.25 1.65 0.88
CA THR A 287 -42.28 0.71 1.47
C THR A 287 -40.99 0.60 0.65
N LEU A 288 -40.81 1.48 -0.32
CA LEU A 288 -39.63 1.50 -1.20
C LEU A 288 -38.64 2.55 -0.70
N ASP A 289 -37.41 2.49 -1.19
CA ASP A 289 -36.40 3.52 -0.95
C ASP A 289 -36.97 4.92 -1.29
N PRO A 290 -37.00 5.88 -0.33
CA PRO A 290 -37.47 7.23 -0.60
C PRO A 290 -36.60 7.97 -1.63
N ASP A 291 -35.33 7.57 -1.79
CA ASP A 291 -34.35 8.17 -2.70
C ASP A 291 -34.34 7.54 -4.11
N LYS A 292 -35.41 6.79 -4.46
CA LYS A 292 -35.67 6.06 -5.73
C LYS A 292 -34.98 4.71 -5.77
N GLU A 293 -35.80 3.66 -5.65
CA GLU A 293 -35.36 2.27 -5.77
C GLU A 293 -35.33 1.89 -7.26
N ILE A 294 -34.26 1.24 -7.73
CA ILE A 294 -34.26 0.64 -9.08
C ILE A 294 -35.34 -0.44 -9.14
N LEU A 295 -36.11 -0.47 -10.23
CA LEU A 295 -37.20 -1.40 -10.40
C LEU A 295 -36.64 -2.83 -10.53
N ALA A 296 -36.69 -3.58 -9.43
CA ALA A 296 -36.14 -4.91 -9.33
C ALA A 296 -37.16 -6.00 -9.73
N ALA A 297 -36.65 -7.12 -10.26
CA ALA A 297 -37.40 -8.28 -10.70
C ALA A 297 -38.24 -8.94 -9.59
N ARG A 298 -37.94 -8.66 -8.31
CA ARG A 298 -38.79 -9.06 -7.17
C ARG A 298 -40.21 -8.48 -7.23
N TYR A 299 -40.43 -7.40 -7.99
CA TYR A 299 -41.72 -6.78 -8.26
C TYR A 299 -42.24 -7.08 -9.67
N PHE A 300 -41.56 -7.93 -10.43
CA PHE A 300 -41.94 -8.30 -11.79
C PHE A 300 -42.72 -9.63 -11.80
N ALA A 301 -43.69 -9.71 -12.72
CA ALA A 301 -44.33 -10.94 -13.10
C ALA A 301 -44.18 -11.16 -14.61
N SER A 302 -43.77 -12.37 -14.99
CA SER A 302 -43.71 -12.81 -16.40
C SER A 302 -45.07 -13.30 -16.90
N ASP A 303 -45.98 -13.66 -15.99
CA ASP A 303 -47.37 -14.04 -16.28
C ASP A 303 -48.27 -13.56 -15.12
N PRO A 304 -49.35 -12.79 -15.39
CA PRO A 304 -50.17 -12.17 -14.36
C PRO A 304 -51.20 -13.14 -13.73
N ARG A 305 -51.27 -14.40 -14.16
CA ARG A 305 -52.27 -15.37 -13.67
C ARG A 305 -51.90 -15.93 -12.29
N PRO A 306 -52.88 -16.09 -11.37
CA PRO A 306 -52.72 -16.77 -10.09
C PRO A 306 -51.89 -18.05 -10.15
N LEU A 307 -50.94 -18.19 -9.23
CA LEU A 307 -50.15 -19.41 -9.06
C LEU A 307 -51.06 -20.65 -8.89
N SER A 308 -52.19 -20.47 -8.20
CA SER A 308 -53.25 -21.48 -8.02
C SER A 308 -53.96 -21.89 -9.33
N GLU A 309 -54.04 -21.00 -10.32
CA GLU A 309 -54.56 -21.30 -11.65
C GLU A 309 -53.55 -22.11 -12.46
N ARG A 310 -52.25 -21.88 -12.25
CA ARG A 310 -51.16 -22.51 -13.00
C ARG A 310 -50.69 -23.85 -12.46
N LEU A 311 -50.70 -24.03 -11.14
CA LEU A 311 -50.37 -25.31 -10.49
C LEU A 311 -51.57 -26.28 -10.44
N GLY A 312 -52.76 -25.83 -10.85
CA GLY A 312 -53.99 -26.61 -10.82
C GLY A 312 -54.59 -26.75 -9.40
N ALA A 313 -55.88 -27.06 -9.32
CA ALA A 313 -56.66 -27.05 -8.07
C ALA A 313 -56.33 -28.18 -7.06
N SER A 314 -55.20 -28.90 -7.24
CA SER A 314 -54.83 -30.08 -6.44
C SER A 314 -54.40 -29.76 -5.01
N GLY A 315 -54.08 -28.49 -4.72
CA GLY A 315 -53.70 -28.03 -3.38
C GLY A 315 -52.34 -28.55 -2.88
N ARG A 316 -51.52 -29.15 -3.75
CA ARG A 316 -50.15 -29.63 -3.44
C ARG A 316 -49.16 -29.15 -4.50
N ALA A 317 -48.00 -28.65 -4.07
CA ALA A 317 -46.92 -28.22 -4.93
C ALA A 317 -45.57 -28.70 -4.38
N PHE A 318 -44.67 -29.05 -5.29
CA PHE A 318 -43.26 -29.34 -5.03
C PHE A 318 -42.45 -28.06 -5.26
N TYR A 319 -41.34 -27.91 -4.54
CA TYR A 319 -40.47 -26.74 -4.62
C TYR A 319 -39.01 -27.19 -4.72
N ARG A 320 -38.19 -26.48 -5.49
CA ARG A 320 -36.74 -26.69 -5.56
C ARG A 320 -35.99 -25.37 -5.64
N VAL A 321 -34.75 -25.38 -5.15
CA VAL A 321 -33.74 -24.36 -5.47
C VAL A 321 -32.91 -24.92 -6.61
N THR A 322 -32.83 -24.22 -7.73
CA THR A 322 -31.91 -24.53 -8.82
C THR A 322 -30.67 -23.66 -8.69
N VAL A 323 -29.53 -24.21 -9.08
CA VAL A 323 -28.25 -23.51 -9.19
C VAL A 323 -27.74 -23.67 -10.63
N GLU A 324 -27.13 -22.62 -11.16
CA GLU A 324 -26.48 -22.62 -12.48
C GLU A 324 -25.22 -21.73 -12.43
N ASP A 325 -24.32 -21.97 -13.38
CA ASP A 325 -23.14 -21.14 -13.58
C ASP A 325 -23.50 -19.74 -14.09
N MET A 326 -22.70 -18.78 -13.65
CA MET A 326 -22.68 -17.43 -14.20
C MET A 326 -21.49 -17.34 -15.15
N ASP A 327 -21.75 -16.83 -16.35
CA ASP A 327 -20.77 -16.49 -17.38
C ASP A 327 -21.20 -15.11 -17.87
N SER A 328 -20.56 -14.08 -17.32
CA SER A 328 -21.00 -12.68 -17.42
C SER A 328 -20.61 -12.04 -18.75
N ASP A 329 -19.49 -12.43 -19.34
CA ASP A 329 -18.98 -11.92 -20.61
C ASP A 329 -19.25 -12.87 -21.79
N GLY A 330 -19.68 -14.11 -21.53
CA GLY A 330 -20.06 -15.10 -22.52
C GLY A 330 -18.86 -15.76 -23.20
N ASP A 331 -17.67 -15.74 -22.58
CA ASP A 331 -16.45 -16.33 -23.14
C ASP A 331 -16.40 -17.87 -22.99
N GLY A 332 -17.32 -18.42 -22.19
CA GLY A 332 -17.42 -19.85 -21.92
C GLY A 332 -16.52 -20.32 -20.78
N VAL A 333 -16.10 -19.45 -19.87
CA VAL A 333 -15.59 -19.78 -18.54
C VAL A 333 -16.60 -19.27 -17.52
N SER A 334 -16.81 -19.99 -16.41
CA SER A 334 -17.69 -19.46 -15.36
C SER A 334 -16.99 -18.36 -14.59
N ASP A 335 -17.70 -17.31 -14.18
CA ASP A 335 -17.20 -16.28 -13.26
C ASP A 335 -16.60 -16.90 -11.98
N HIS A 336 -17.08 -18.09 -11.60
CA HIS A 336 -16.59 -18.86 -10.46
C HIS A 336 -15.21 -19.47 -10.71
N ASP A 337 -14.96 -19.98 -11.91
CA ASP A 337 -13.68 -20.57 -12.32
C ASP A 337 -12.65 -19.51 -12.68
N GLU A 338 -13.06 -18.41 -13.30
CA GLU A 338 -12.20 -17.28 -13.59
C GLU A 338 -11.55 -16.71 -12.33
N ARG A 339 -12.32 -16.54 -11.26
CA ARG A 339 -11.79 -16.14 -9.95
C ARG A 339 -10.76 -17.11 -9.39
N PHE A 340 -10.92 -18.41 -9.64
CA PHE A 340 -9.96 -19.43 -9.22
C PHE A 340 -8.70 -19.44 -10.11
N LEU A 341 -8.87 -19.16 -11.41
CA LEU A 341 -7.79 -19.10 -12.38
C LEU A 341 -7.00 -17.79 -12.31
N GLY A 342 -7.62 -16.74 -11.76
CA GLY A 342 -7.08 -15.38 -11.66
C GLY A 342 -7.37 -14.50 -12.88
N THR A 343 -8.43 -14.81 -13.65
CA THR A 343 -8.95 -13.97 -14.76
C THR A 343 -10.09 -13.08 -14.28
N ASP A 344 -10.43 -12.04 -15.04
CA ASP A 344 -11.46 -11.04 -14.72
C ASP A 344 -12.83 -11.48 -15.27
N PRO A 345 -13.83 -11.74 -14.40
CA PRO A 345 -15.14 -12.24 -14.82
C PRO A 345 -15.98 -11.35 -15.75
N LEU A 346 -15.48 -10.19 -16.14
CA LEU A 346 -16.17 -9.23 -17.02
C LEU A 346 -15.38 -8.96 -18.31
N ASP A 347 -14.22 -9.58 -18.50
CA ASP A 347 -13.35 -9.42 -19.66
C ASP A 347 -12.94 -10.77 -20.22
N ALA A 348 -13.53 -11.13 -21.37
CA ALA A 348 -13.28 -12.38 -22.08
C ALA A 348 -11.81 -12.59 -22.49
N THR A 349 -10.96 -11.56 -22.35
CA THR A 349 -9.54 -11.54 -22.70
C THR A 349 -8.70 -10.81 -21.67
N THR A 350 -8.76 -11.22 -20.39
CA THR A 350 -7.97 -10.62 -19.29
C THR A 350 -6.49 -10.44 -19.67
N GLN A 351 -5.95 -11.39 -20.45
CA GLN A 351 -4.67 -11.22 -21.12
C GLN A 351 -4.85 -10.68 -22.55
N PRO A 352 -4.12 -9.62 -22.95
CA PRO A 352 -4.28 -9.03 -24.28
C PRO A 352 -4.19 -10.07 -25.40
N ARG A 353 -5.29 -10.23 -26.14
CA ARG A 353 -5.41 -11.11 -27.32
C ARG A 353 -5.38 -12.62 -27.00
N VAL A 354 -5.62 -13.01 -25.76
CA VAL A 354 -5.78 -14.42 -25.38
C VAL A 354 -7.13 -14.53 -24.69
N ALA A 355 -8.02 -15.35 -25.24
CA ALA A 355 -9.30 -15.63 -24.58
C ALA A 355 -9.05 -16.38 -23.26
N ASP A 356 -9.78 -16.04 -22.22
CA ASP A 356 -9.55 -16.65 -20.91
C ASP A 356 -9.88 -18.14 -20.92
N ARG A 357 -10.90 -18.54 -21.68
CA ARG A 357 -11.14 -19.94 -22.03
C ARG A 357 -9.90 -20.65 -22.63
N ASP A 358 -9.23 -20.02 -23.60
CA ASP A 358 -8.03 -20.61 -24.23
C ASP A 358 -6.88 -20.72 -23.23
N ALA A 359 -6.72 -19.72 -22.35
CA ALA A 359 -5.72 -19.74 -21.29
C ALA A 359 -5.99 -20.86 -20.27
N ALA A 360 -7.26 -21.06 -19.87
CA ALA A 360 -7.68 -22.12 -18.96
C ALA A 360 -7.37 -23.51 -19.55
N LEU A 361 -7.76 -23.74 -20.81
CA LEU A 361 -7.48 -24.98 -21.53
C LEU A 361 -5.98 -25.24 -21.69
N ALA A 362 -5.20 -24.20 -22.01
CA ALA A 362 -3.75 -24.31 -22.11
C ALA A 362 -3.11 -24.71 -20.77
N ARG A 363 -3.60 -24.16 -19.65
CA ARG A 363 -3.12 -24.54 -18.31
C ARG A 363 -3.51 -25.97 -17.97
N LEU A 364 -4.75 -26.39 -18.22
CA LEU A 364 -5.20 -27.76 -17.97
C LEU A 364 -4.40 -28.80 -18.77
N ALA A 365 -3.94 -28.46 -19.98
CA ALA A 365 -3.16 -29.34 -20.84
C ALA A 365 -1.63 -29.30 -20.59
N ALA A 366 -1.11 -28.24 -19.98
CA ALA A 366 0.33 -28.07 -19.80
C ALA A 366 0.92 -29.09 -18.81
N PRO A 367 2.18 -29.55 -19.00
CA PRO A 367 2.89 -30.32 -17.98
C PRO A 367 3.23 -29.43 -16.78
N ASN A 368 3.23 -30.00 -15.58
CA ASN A 368 3.76 -29.29 -14.41
C ASN A 368 5.27 -29.14 -14.52
N ARG A 369 5.78 -27.96 -14.19
CA ARG A 369 7.22 -27.70 -14.06
C ARG A 369 7.51 -27.05 -12.71
N LEU A 370 8.44 -27.66 -11.96
CA LEU A 370 8.83 -27.21 -10.62
C LEU A 370 10.23 -26.60 -10.59
N THR A 371 10.37 -25.49 -9.87
CA THR A 371 11.67 -24.89 -9.50
C THR A 371 11.74 -24.63 -8.00
N LEU A 372 12.95 -24.48 -7.49
CA LEU A 372 13.20 -24.11 -6.10
C LEU A 372 13.75 -22.68 -6.01
N GLY A 373 13.42 -22.00 -4.92
CA GLY A 373 14.08 -20.78 -4.47
C GLY A 373 14.13 -20.73 -2.95
N SER A 374 14.99 -19.88 -2.38
CA SER A 374 14.97 -19.60 -0.94
C SER A 374 14.47 -18.17 -0.71
N ALA A 375 13.38 -18.04 0.04
CA ALA A 375 12.85 -16.75 0.47
C ALA A 375 13.64 -16.23 1.69
N SER A 376 14.07 -17.14 2.57
CA SER A 376 15.02 -16.87 3.65
C SER A 376 16.16 -17.90 3.57
N PRO A 377 17.38 -17.51 3.14
CA PRO A 377 18.47 -18.44 2.92
C PRO A 377 19.24 -18.81 4.20
N ARG A 378 18.85 -18.27 5.37
CA ARG A 378 19.52 -18.54 6.67
C ARG A 378 18.48 -18.92 7.73
N ALA A 379 18.81 -19.93 8.52
CA ALA A 379 18.10 -20.34 9.73
C ALA A 379 18.98 -20.02 10.95
N TYR A 380 18.35 -19.69 12.08
CA TYR A 380 19.04 -19.42 13.33
C TYR A 380 18.45 -20.21 14.49
N GLU A 381 19.31 -20.92 15.23
CA GLU A 381 18.90 -21.63 16.43
C GLU A 381 18.32 -20.70 17.49
N LEU A 382 19.01 -19.57 17.72
CA LEU A 382 18.57 -18.55 18.65
C LEU A 382 17.24 -17.95 18.17
N GLY A 383 16.19 -18.17 18.97
CA GLY A 383 14.83 -17.76 18.64
C GLY A 383 14.11 -18.67 17.65
N SER A 384 14.73 -19.81 17.29
CA SER A 384 14.21 -20.82 16.36
C SER A 384 13.71 -20.23 15.05
N LEU A 385 14.50 -19.34 14.46
CA LEU A 385 14.15 -18.61 13.25
C LEU A 385 14.35 -19.51 12.02
N PRO A 386 13.29 -19.92 11.30
CA PRO A 386 13.42 -20.86 10.20
C PRO A 386 14.02 -20.22 8.95
N ALA A 387 14.78 -21.01 8.20
CA ALA A 387 14.98 -20.76 6.78
C ALA A 387 13.72 -21.20 6.01
N ARG A 388 13.47 -20.57 4.86
CA ARG A 388 12.26 -20.85 4.06
C ARG A 388 12.61 -21.11 2.61
N VAL A 389 12.21 -22.29 2.13
CA VAL A 389 12.35 -22.71 0.74
C VAL A 389 10.99 -22.64 0.06
N THR A 390 10.94 -22.02 -1.11
CA THR A 390 9.73 -21.91 -1.93
C THR A 390 9.85 -22.84 -3.14
N PHE A 391 8.83 -23.66 -3.33
CA PHE A 391 8.64 -24.49 -4.51
C PHE A 391 7.70 -23.74 -5.45
N PHE A 392 8.18 -23.38 -6.63
CA PHE A 392 7.36 -22.70 -7.65
C PHE A 392 6.85 -23.72 -8.65
N ARG A 393 5.59 -23.57 -9.06
CA ARG A 393 4.90 -24.37 -10.07
C ARG A 393 4.53 -23.50 -11.26
N SER A 394 4.79 -24.01 -12.45
CA SER A 394 4.23 -23.49 -13.71
C SER A 394 3.55 -24.63 -14.47
N GLY A 395 2.60 -24.29 -15.36
CA GLY A 395 1.82 -25.26 -16.13
C GLY A 395 0.53 -25.70 -15.43
N ASN A 396 0.34 -27.01 -15.33
CA ASN A 396 -0.93 -27.65 -14.91
C ASN A 396 -1.48 -27.18 -13.57
N ILE A 397 -2.79 -26.95 -13.47
CA ILE A 397 -3.45 -26.47 -12.24
C ILE A 397 -3.88 -27.57 -11.26
N ASN A 398 -3.69 -28.85 -11.60
CA ASN A 398 -3.94 -29.97 -10.71
C ASN A 398 -3.04 -29.89 -9.45
N PRO A 399 -3.52 -30.37 -8.29
CA PRO A 399 -2.68 -30.46 -7.11
C PRO A 399 -1.52 -31.41 -7.37
N ILE A 400 -0.35 -31.09 -6.84
CA ILE A 400 0.87 -31.85 -7.08
C ILE A 400 1.68 -32.01 -5.80
N THR A 401 2.31 -33.16 -5.63
CA THR A 401 3.29 -33.39 -4.55
C THR A 401 4.70 -33.31 -5.12
N ALA A 402 5.44 -32.27 -4.75
CA ALA A 402 6.86 -32.16 -5.03
C ALA A 402 7.65 -33.13 -4.15
N ARG A 403 8.61 -33.86 -4.73
CA ARG A 403 9.53 -34.74 -4.00
C ARG A 403 10.94 -34.16 -4.03
N TYR A 404 11.67 -34.30 -2.93
CA TYR A 404 13.03 -33.78 -2.81
C TYR A 404 13.90 -34.63 -1.86
N THR A 405 15.22 -34.53 -2.04
CA THR A 405 16.23 -35.05 -1.12
C THR A 405 16.91 -33.92 -0.37
N VAL A 406 17.42 -34.23 0.81
CA VAL A 406 18.15 -33.31 1.68
C VAL A 406 19.60 -33.79 1.81
N SER A 407 20.55 -32.87 1.69
CA SER A 407 21.99 -33.09 1.91
C SER A 407 22.60 -31.84 2.54
N GLY A 408 23.84 -31.90 3.00
CA GLY A 408 24.51 -30.75 3.61
C GLY A 408 25.39 -31.18 4.77
N THR A 409 25.81 -30.23 5.60
CA THR A 409 26.58 -30.52 6.82
C THR A 409 25.68 -30.69 8.05
N ALA A 410 24.56 -29.98 8.10
CA ALA A 410 23.59 -30.07 9.18
C ALA A 410 22.89 -31.44 9.21
N GLN A 411 22.73 -31.98 10.41
CA GLN A 411 22.14 -33.27 10.77
C GLN A 411 20.65 -33.13 11.17
N PRO A 412 19.75 -33.89 10.52
CA PRO A 412 18.34 -33.90 10.89
C PRO A 412 18.13 -34.49 12.30
N GLY A 413 17.34 -33.81 13.12
CA GLY A 413 17.01 -34.20 14.49
C GLY A 413 18.05 -33.79 15.54
N ALA A 414 19.22 -33.31 15.11
CA ALA A 414 20.17 -32.60 15.97
C ALA A 414 20.01 -31.08 15.75
N ASP A 415 20.16 -30.63 14.51
CA ASP A 415 20.30 -29.19 14.22
C ASP A 415 19.01 -28.61 13.59
N TYR A 416 18.17 -29.45 12.97
CA TYR A 416 16.86 -29.05 12.46
C TYR A 416 15.82 -30.17 12.54
N VAL A 417 14.54 -29.80 12.54
CA VAL A 417 13.42 -30.76 12.51
C VAL A 417 13.48 -31.55 11.20
N ALA A 418 13.53 -32.88 11.32
CA ALA A 418 13.62 -33.78 10.17
C ALA A 418 12.47 -33.54 9.17
N LEU A 419 12.82 -33.34 7.90
CA LEU A 419 11.87 -33.09 6.83
C LEU A 419 11.31 -34.41 6.26
N THR A 420 10.10 -34.34 5.70
CA THR A 420 9.39 -35.50 5.14
C THR A 420 9.90 -35.93 3.76
N GLY A 421 10.59 -35.06 3.03
CA GLY A 421 11.04 -35.28 1.65
C GLY A 421 9.96 -35.02 0.59
N THR A 422 8.79 -34.53 1.00
CA THR A 422 7.67 -34.20 0.10
C THR A 422 6.96 -32.91 0.51
N LEU A 423 6.50 -32.11 -0.45
CA LEU A 423 5.69 -30.92 -0.21
C LEU A 423 4.50 -30.88 -1.17
N ALA A 424 3.28 -30.68 -0.65
CA ALA A 424 2.08 -30.54 -1.47
C ALA A 424 1.91 -29.09 -1.95
N ILE A 425 1.66 -28.91 -3.24
CA ILE A 425 1.22 -27.66 -3.86
C ILE A 425 -0.26 -27.84 -4.21
N PRO A 426 -1.17 -27.07 -3.56
CA PRO A 426 -2.60 -27.17 -3.84
C PRO A 426 -2.97 -26.85 -5.29
N ALA A 427 -4.16 -27.28 -5.70
CA ALA A 427 -4.71 -26.95 -7.01
C ALA A 427 -4.78 -25.42 -7.21
N GLY A 428 -4.48 -24.94 -8.42
CA GLY A 428 -4.47 -23.52 -8.75
C GLY A 428 -3.28 -22.71 -8.19
N ALA A 429 -2.68 -23.13 -7.06
CA ALA A 429 -1.58 -22.42 -6.41
C ALA A 429 -0.28 -22.46 -7.22
N ASP A 430 0.34 -21.32 -7.48
CA ASP A 430 1.59 -21.20 -8.25
C ASP A 430 2.85 -21.54 -7.44
N ARG A 431 2.71 -21.72 -6.12
CA ARG A 431 3.82 -22.01 -5.22
C ARG A 431 3.37 -22.69 -3.92
N ALA A 432 4.32 -23.29 -3.21
CA ALA A 432 4.20 -23.67 -1.81
C ALA A 432 5.51 -23.41 -1.07
N GLU A 433 5.44 -23.21 0.25
CA GLU A 433 6.58 -22.91 1.09
C GLU A 433 6.86 -24.05 2.08
N LEU A 434 8.15 -24.31 2.32
CA LEU A 434 8.65 -25.26 3.29
C LEU A 434 9.54 -24.53 4.29
N ASP A 435 9.13 -24.57 5.56
CA ASP A 435 9.93 -24.05 6.67
C ASP A 435 10.95 -25.10 7.13
N LEU A 436 12.20 -24.67 7.24
CA LEU A 436 13.31 -25.43 7.79
C LEU A 436 13.52 -24.95 9.23
N THR A 437 12.86 -25.63 10.18
CA THR A 437 12.87 -25.23 11.59
C THR A 437 14.14 -25.71 12.28
N PRO A 438 15.02 -24.79 12.73
CA PRO A 438 16.22 -25.15 13.48
C PRO A 438 15.84 -25.64 14.89
N LEU A 439 16.65 -26.53 15.43
CA LEU A 439 16.56 -26.99 16.81
C LEU A 439 17.58 -26.20 17.62
N SER A 440 17.15 -25.53 18.68
CA SER A 440 18.08 -24.74 19.49
C SER A 440 18.74 -25.59 20.55
N ASP A 441 20.06 -25.49 20.66
CA ASP A 441 20.79 -26.00 21.80
C ASP A 441 21.78 -24.97 22.41
N LEU A 442 22.76 -25.43 23.21
CA LEU A 442 23.73 -24.59 23.91
C LEU A 442 25.16 -24.80 23.41
N LEU A 443 25.36 -25.66 22.42
CA LEU A 443 26.63 -25.88 21.76
C LEU A 443 26.83 -24.75 20.75
N LEU A 444 28.07 -24.29 20.65
CA LEU A 444 28.47 -23.38 19.59
C LEU A 444 29.05 -24.21 18.46
N GLU A 445 28.50 -24.03 17.27
CA GLU A 445 28.81 -24.87 16.11
C GLU A 445 29.31 -24.04 14.93
N ASN A 446 30.03 -24.66 14.01
CA ASN A 446 30.41 -23.95 12.79
C ASN A 446 29.17 -23.77 11.91
N THR A 447 29.14 -22.73 11.07
CA THR A 447 28.05 -22.53 10.10
C THR A 447 27.83 -23.79 9.27
N GLU A 448 26.59 -24.25 9.25
CA GLU A 448 26.18 -25.46 8.57
C GLU A 448 25.32 -25.18 7.34
N THR A 449 25.07 -26.21 6.53
CA THR A 449 24.31 -26.10 5.28
C THR A 449 23.23 -27.17 5.19
N ILE A 450 22.09 -26.79 4.62
CA ILE A 450 21.00 -27.69 4.23
C ILE A 450 20.68 -27.42 2.75
N THR A 451 20.82 -28.43 1.91
CA THR A 451 20.59 -28.37 0.46
C THR A 451 19.43 -29.28 0.08
N LEU A 452 18.39 -28.69 -0.52
CA LEU A 452 17.24 -29.39 -1.05
C LEU A 452 17.41 -29.55 -2.55
N THR A 453 17.17 -30.76 -3.06
CA THR A 453 17.23 -31.09 -4.49
C THR A 453 15.96 -31.81 -4.91
N LEU A 454 15.26 -31.31 -5.93
CA LEU A 454 14.09 -31.99 -6.49
C LEU A 454 14.47 -33.37 -7.03
N THR A 455 13.62 -34.36 -6.78
CA THR A 455 13.78 -35.71 -7.35
C THR A 455 12.82 -35.94 -8.51
N PRO A 456 13.18 -36.79 -9.50
CA PRO A 456 12.33 -37.03 -10.66
C PRO A 456 11.01 -37.70 -10.25
N ASP A 457 9.90 -37.21 -10.79
CA ASP A 457 8.56 -37.80 -10.64
C ASP A 457 7.79 -37.61 -11.95
N PRO A 458 7.06 -38.61 -12.47
CA PRO A 458 6.25 -38.45 -13.69
C PRO A 458 5.22 -37.31 -13.63
N ALA A 459 4.85 -36.84 -12.43
CA ALA A 459 3.91 -35.75 -12.25
C ALA A 459 4.45 -34.37 -12.66
N TYR A 460 5.78 -34.18 -12.77
CA TYR A 460 6.38 -32.88 -13.13
C TYR A 460 7.74 -32.98 -13.82
N GLU A 461 8.09 -31.91 -14.52
CA GLU A 461 9.43 -31.63 -15.04
C GLU A 461 10.19 -30.67 -14.11
N PHE A 462 11.52 -30.67 -14.21
CA PHE A 462 12.35 -29.66 -13.55
C PHE A 462 12.45 -28.39 -14.38
N GLY A 463 12.36 -27.24 -13.72
CA GLY A 463 12.92 -25.99 -14.23
C GLY A 463 14.27 -25.68 -13.58
N THR A 464 14.75 -24.45 -13.73
CA THR A 464 16.03 -23.99 -13.17
C THR A 464 15.80 -22.84 -12.20
N PRO A 465 16.32 -22.90 -10.95
CA PRO A 465 17.12 -23.99 -10.39
C PRO A 465 16.25 -25.13 -9.82
N ALA A 466 16.78 -26.36 -9.85
CA ALA A 466 16.14 -27.55 -9.27
C ALA A 466 16.72 -27.95 -7.90
N ALA A 467 17.68 -27.16 -7.39
CA ALA A 467 18.28 -27.30 -6.08
C ALA A 467 18.48 -25.93 -5.44
N THR A 468 18.40 -25.87 -4.11
CA THR A 468 18.68 -24.66 -3.33
C THR A 468 19.39 -25.03 -2.03
N THR A 469 20.28 -24.15 -1.57
CA THR A 469 21.03 -24.32 -0.32
C THR A 469 20.71 -23.18 0.62
N VAL A 470 20.48 -23.51 1.90
CA VAL A 470 20.37 -22.56 3.00
C VAL A 470 21.47 -22.83 4.02
N THR A 471 21.81 -21.84 4.84
CA THR A 471 22.74 -22.01 5.97
C THR A 471 21.98 -22.07 7.29
N LEU A 472 22.58 -22.75 8.25
CA LEU A 472 22.13 -22.83 9.63
C LEU A 472 23.27 -22.32 10.53
N ASP A 473 22.97 -21.37 11.41
CA ASP A 473 23.91 -20.75 12.34
C ASP A 473 23.27 -20.69 13.75
N ASP A 474 24.07 -20.67 14.81
CA ASP A 474 23.56 -20.55 16.19
C ASP A 474 22.78 -19.23 16.39
N ALA A 475 23.28 -18.15 15.79
CA ALA A 475 22.70 -16.81 15.85
C ALA A 475 22.98 -16.02 14.57
N PRO A 476 22.33 -14.87 14.36
CA PRO A 476 22.73 -13.93 13.31
C PRO A 476 24.14 -13.36 13.56
N ASP A 477 24.87 -13.06 12.47
CA ASP A 477 26.16 -12.36 12.59
C ASP A 477 25.98 -10.98 13.24
N GLU A 478 26.88 -10.61 14.14
CA GLU A 478 26.88 -9.31 14.81
C GLU A 478 27.97 -8.41 14.21
N LEU A 479 27.58 -7.23 13.74
CA LEU A 479 28.53 -6.22 13.26
C LEU A 479 28.83 -5.22 14.39
N PHE A 480 30.10 -4.92 14.59
CA PHE A 480 30.57 -3.87 15.47
C PHE A 480 31.44 -2.91 14.68
N LEU A 481 31.21 -1.61 14.86
CA LEU A 481 31.93 -0.56 14.14
C LEU A 481 32.48 0.48 15.10
N ALA A 482 33.69 0.93 14.80
CA ALA A 482 34.33 2.07 15.43
C ALA A 482 34.65 3.11 14.36
N GLN A 483 34.21 4.34 14.55
CA GLN A 483 34.77 5.48 13.82
C GLN A 483 36.05 5.90 14.52
N LEU A 484 37.17 5.87 13.81
CA LEU A 484 38.48 6.18 14.33
C LEU A 484 38.72 7.69 14.19
N ARG A 485 38.92 8.36 15.33
CA ARG A 485 39.15 9.81 15.39
C ARG A 485 40.37 10.13 16.26
N PRO A 486 41.00 11.29 16.05
CA PRO A 486 42.04 11.76 16.96
C PRO A 486 41.49 11.93 18.39
N PRO A 487 42.18 11.42 19.42
CA PRO A 487 41.76 11.61 20.80
C PRO A 487 41.94 13.07 21.22
N ALA A 488 41.24 13.47 22.29
CA ALA A 488 41.34 14.82 22.83
C ALA A 488 42.80 15.22 23.12
N GLY A 489 43.20 16.41 22.65
CA GLY A 489 44.57 16.92 22.78
C GLY A 489 45.52 16.55 21.63
N ILE A 490 45.09 15.71 20.67
CA ILE A 490 45.82 15.44 19.43
C ILE A 490 45.16 16.20 18.29
N THR A 491 45.90 17.11 17.66
CA THR A 491 45.47 17.78 16.43
C THR A 491 45.96 16.98 15.23
N SER A 492 45.05 16.23 14.59
CA SER A 492 45.32 15.51 13.35
C SER A 492 44.11 15.60 12.41
N GLY A 493 44.36 15.64 11.11
CA GLY A 493 43.33 15.49 10.07
C GLY A 493 43.04 14.02 9.73
N ALA A 494 43.69 13.08 10.41
CA ALA A 494 43.53 11.66 10.19
C ALA A 494 42.13 11.17 10.57
N TRP A 495 41.66 10.15 9.86
CA TRP A 495 40.38 9.51 10.13
C TRP A 495 40.41 8.05 9.68
N GLY A 496 39.47 7.24 10.16
CA GLY A 496 39.33 5.86 9.73
C GLY A 496 38.14 5.14 10.32
N TYR A 497 38.07 3.84 10.08
CA TYR A 497 37.11 2.91 10.65
C TYR A 497 37.80 1.62 11.08
N ALA A 498 37.30 1.01 12.13
CA ALA A 498 37.56 -0.39 12.45
C ALA A 498 36.22 -1.13 12.55
N ALA A 499 36.16 -2.35 12.07
CA ALA A 499 34.98 -3.18 12.14
C ALA A 499 35.35 -4.58 12.65
N VAL A 500 34.45 -5.16 13.43
CA VAL A 500 34.46 -6.59 13.79
C VAL A 500 33.11 -7.15 13.40
N ARG A 501 33.09 -8.11 12.47
CA ARG A 501 31.91 -8.94 12.20
C ARG A 501 32.08 -10.25 12.96
N ALA A 502 31.45 -10.37 14.12
CA ALA A 502 31.39 -11.64 14.83
C ALA A 502 30.39 -12.54 14.12
N MET A 503 30.83 -13.74 13.75
CA MET A 503 29.98 -14.71 13.06
C MET A 503 28.95 -15.27 14.05
N GLY A 504 27.79 -15.66 13.52
CA GLY A 504 26.69 -16.27 14.27
C GLY A 504 27.09 -17.42 15.19
N ASN A 505 28.11 -18.18 14.79
CA ASN A 505 28.71 -19.27 15.58
C ASN A 505 29.36 -18.85 16.90
N GLY A 506 29.59 -17.56 17.15
CA GLY A 506 30.29 -17.08 18.33
C GLY A 506 31.79 -17.45 18.41
N LEU A 507 32.27 -18.39 17.62
CA LEU A 507 33.65 -18.90 17.64
C LEU A 507 34.62 -18.07 16.81
N SER A 508 34.11 -17.29 15.85
CA SER A 508 34.95 -16.62 14.85
C SER A 508 34.39 -15.26 14.44
N GLY A 509 35.27 -14.40 13.95
CA GLY A 509 34.91 -13.12 13.40
C GLY A 509 35.90 -12.63 12.35
N LEU A 510 35.52 -11.57 11.66
CA LEU A 510 36.34 -10.89 10.67
C LEU A 510 36.63 -9.46 11.14
N VAL A 511 37.91 -9.09 11.17
CA VAL A 511 38.36 -7.75 11.59
C VAL A 511 38.86 -6.97 10.38
N SER A 512 38.39 -5.74 10.25
CA SER A 512 38.79 -4.83 9.18
C SER A 512 39.16 -3.47 9.75
N VAL A 513 40.20 -2.83 9.22
CA VAL A 513 40.66 -1.49 9.61
C VAL A 513 41.01 -0.70 8.36
N SER A 514 40.44 0.50 8.25
CA SER A 514 40.73 1.43 7.16
C SER A 514 41.09 2.79 7.73
N VAL A 515 42.23 3.36 7.33
CA VAL A 515 42.74 4.65 7.87
C VAL A 515 43.29 5.54 6.76
N SER A 516 43.15 6.85 6.93
CA SER A 516 43.65 7.86 5.99
C SER A 516 44.10 9.13 6.73
N GLY A 517 44.98 9.90 6.10
CA GLY A 517 45.41 11.22 6.59
C GLY A 517 46.31 11.21 7.83
N LEU A 518 46.92 10.07 8.17
CA LEU A 518 47.86 9.96 9.31
C LEU A 518 49.02 10.95 9.16
N SER A 519 49.40 11.59 10.27
CA SER A 519 50.47 12.58 10.34
C SER A 519 51.87 12.00 10.06
N ALA A 520 52.03 10.68 10.17
CA ALA A 520 53.21 9.94 9.75
C ALA A 520 52.83 8.50 9.34
N ALA A 521 53.83 7.70 8.95
CA ALA A 521 53.61 6.28 8.66
C ALA A 521 52.98 5.57 9.87
N GLN A 522 51.98 4.74 9.61
CA GLN A 522 51.33 3.91 10.62
C GLN A 522 52.34 2.96 11.26
N ALA A 523 52.41 2.95 12.58
CA ALA A 523 53.30 2.07 13.32
C ALA A 523 52.66 0.70 13.56
N ASP A 524 51.37 0.67 13.91
CA ASP A 524 50.62 -0.57 14.18
C ASP A 524 49.09 -0.33 14.11
N ALA A 525 48.31 -1.40 14.28
CA ALA A 525 46.90 -1.38 14.65
C ALA A 525 46.64 -2.47 15.69
N SER A 526 45.73 -2.21 16.62
CA SER A 526 45.39 -3.21 17.65
C SER A 526 43.97 -3.03 18.18
N LEU A 527 43.40 -4.12 18.69
CA LEU A 527 42.18 -4.12 19.49
C LEU A 527 42.51 -4.38 20.96
N PHE A 528 41.95 -3.58 21.86
CA PHE A 528 42.18 -3.69 23.30
C PHE A 528 40.89 -3.47 24.09
N ILE A 529 40.81 -4.03 25.29
CA ILE A 529 39.64 -3.86 26.17
C ILE A 529 39.86 -2.66 27.10
N SER A 530 38.93 -1.70 27.14
CA SER A 530 38.92 -0.61 28.11
C SER A 530 37.48 -0.15 28.42
N PRO A 531 37.13 0.11 29.70
CA PRO A 531 35.81 0.63 30.07
C PRO A 531 35.53 2.05 29.55
N THR A 532 36.56 2.89 29.41
CA THR A 532 36.42 4.34 29.15
C THR A 532 37.29 4.85 27.99
N GLY A 533 37.94 3.94 27.24
CA GLY A 533 39.00 4.29 26.29
C GLY A 533 40.37 4.50 26.95
N GLY A 534 41.44 4.66 26.16
CA GLY A 534 42.81 4.84 26.66
C GLY A 534 43.70 3.60 26.50
N THR A 535 44.38 3.15 27.56
CA THR A 535 45.22 1.95 27.55
C THR A 535 44.51 0.76 28.20
N GLY A 536 44.75 -0.44 27.68
CA GLY A 536 44.16 -1.68 28.19
C GLY A 536 44.84 -2.92 27.62
N PRO A 537 44.44 -4.13 28.05
CA PRO A 537 44.98 -5.37 27.50
C PRO A 537 44.66 -5.48 26.00
N VAL A 538 45.71 -5.57 25.18
CA VAL A 538 45.60 -5.80 23.73
C VAL A 538 45.24 -7.26 23.50
N VAL A 539 44.05 -7.51 22.96
CA VAL A 539 43.52 -8.86 22.70
C VAL A 539 43.72 -9.30 21.26
N LEU A 540 43.99 -8.37 20.34
CA LEU A 540 44.38 -8.67 18.97
C LEU A 540 45.37 -7.63 18.45
N ALA A 541 46.56 -8.08 18.07
CA ALA A 541 47.50 -7.30 17.28
C ALA A 541 47.19 -7.49 15.80
N LEU A 542 47.08 -6.38 15.07
CA LEU A 542 46.59 -6.36 13.69
C LEU A 542 47.70 -5.99 12.69
N GLY A 543 48.76 -5.30 13.14
CA GLY A 543 49.84 -4.84 12.26
C GLY A 543 49.53 -3.51 11.58
N SER A 544 50.47 -3.00 10.78
CA SER A 544 50.29 -1.76 10.04
C SER A 544 49.68 -1.99 8.64
N GLY A 545 48.99 -0.97 8.12
CA GLY A 545 48.34 -0.97 6.82
C GLY A 545 46.81 -1.03 6.91
N GLN A 546 46.19 -1.12 5.72
CA GLN A 546 44.75 -1.36 5.60
C GLN A 546 44.49 -2.85 5.81
N ILE A 547 43.55 -3.19 6.68
CA ILE A 547 43.25 -4.56 7.08
C ILE A 547 41.85 -4.87 6.60
N ALA A 548 41.70 -6.01 5.92
CA ALA A 548 40.44 -6.39 5.29
C ALA A 548 40.12 -7.83 5.65
N ALA A 549 38.99 -8.01 6.33
CA ALA A 549 38.41 -9.31 6.70
C ALA A 549 39.44 -10.29 7.29
N GLN A 550 40.32 -9.79 8.16
CA GLN A 550 41.28 -10.63 8.86
C GLN A 550 40.52 -11.59 9.80
N PRO A 551 40.67 -12.91 9.65
CA PRO A 551 40.02 -13.86 10.54
C PRO A 551 40.52 -13.71 11.97
N TRP A 552 39.60 -13.80 12.93
CA TRP A 552 39.88 -13.80 14.36
C TRP A 552 39.04 -14.87 15.05
N ALA A 553 39.69 -15.86 15.67
CA ALA A 553 39.03 -16.96 16.37
C ALA A 553 38.72 -16.64 17.85
N PHE A 554 38.74 -15.36 18.25
CA PHE A 554 38.53 -14.91 19.63
C PHE A 554 39.34 -15.70 20.68
N GLU A 555 40.56 -16.10 20.33
CA GLU A 555 41.43 -16.90 21.20
C GLU A 555 41.76 -16.13 22.50
N PRO A 556 41.86 -16.82 23.66
CA PRO A 556 42.24 -16.18 24.91
C PRO A 556 43.55 -15.40 24.80
N ALA A 557 43.52 -14.10 25.11
CA ALA A 557 44.63 -13.19 24.93
C ALA A 557 44.72 -12.16 26.08
N ALA A 558 45.95 -11.76 26.43
CA ALA A 558 46.22 -10.77 27.48
C ALA A 558 45.45 -11.00 28.81
N GLY A 559 45.29 -12.27 29.21
CA GLY A 559 44.60 -12.66 30.44
C GLY A 559 43.07 -12.66 30.36
N GLN A 560 42.50 -12.46 29.17
CA GLN A 560 41.06 -12.50 28.90
C GLN A 560 40.70 -13.87 28.30
N SER A 561 39.61 -14.48 28.78
CA SER A 561 39.04 -15.68 28.14
C SER A 561 38.31 -15.31 26.85
N HIS A 562 38.01 -16.32 26.03
CA HIS A 562 37.12 -16.20 24.86
C HIS A 562 35.81 -15.47 25.22
N ASP A 563 35.09 -15.95 26.24
CA ASP A 563 33.84 -15.35 26.71
C ASP A 563 34.02 -13.88 27.15
N ALA A 564 35.14 -13.56 27.81
CA ALA A 564 35.41 -12.20 28.26
C ALA A 564 35.68 -11.24 27.08
N ILE A 565 36.30 -11.73 26.00
CA ILE A 565 36.53 -10.96 24.77
C ILE A 565 35.20 -10.69 24.06
N LEU A 566 34.35 -11.72 23.89
CA LEU A 566 33.02 -11.56 23.29
C LEU A 566 32.12 -10.64 24.14
N ALA A 567 32.13 -10.80 25.46
CA ALA A 567 31.39 -9.92 26.36
C ALA A 567 31.89 -8.47 26.24
N ALA A 568 33.20 -8.25 26.18
CA ALA A 568 33.74 -6.91 25.99
C ALA A 568 33.37 -6.31 24.62
N LEU A 569 33.29 -7.10 23.56
CA LEU A 569 32.81 -6.66 22.26
C LEU A 569 31.33 -6.24 22.32
N ARG A 570 30.47 -7.11 22.87
CA ARG A 570 29.02 -6.89 23.00
C ARG A 570 28.64 -5.75 23.93
N GLU A 571 29.42 -5.55 24.99
CA GLU A 571 29.25 -4.45 25.96
C GLU A 571 29.90 -3.14 25.49
N GLY A 572 30.51 -3.10 24.30
CA GLY A 572 31.17 -1.92 23.78
C GLY A 572 32.45 -1.53 24.52
N ARG A 573 33.09 -2.47 25.23
CA ARG A 573 34.36 -2.25 25.94
C ARG A 573 35.59 -2.55 25.08
N LEU A 574 35.41 -2.96 23.81
CA LEU A 574 36.52 -3.17 22.87
C LEU A 574 36.80 -1.88 22.07
N TRP A 575 38.07 -1.52 21.96
CA TRP A 575 38.55 -0.30 21.28
C TRP A 575 39.62 -0.64 20.26
N ALA A 576 39.64 0.11 19.16
CA ALA A 576 40.71 0.08 18.17
C ALA A 576 41.68 1.25 18.40
N SER A 577 42.99 1.00 18.28
CA SER A 577 44.04 2.02 18.35
C SER A 577 44.95 1.95 17.13
N ILE A 578 45.26 3.12 16.55
CA ILE A 578 46.13 3.29 15.38
C ILE A 578 47.28 4.25 15.73
N PRO A 579 48.43 3.74 16.19
CA PRO A 579 49.63 4.55 16.39
C PRO A 579 50.30 4.92 15.06
N SER A 580 50.93 6.10 15.04
CA SER A 580 51.80 6.55 13.95
C SER A 580 53.20 6.88 14.46
N GLY A 581 54.16 7.03 13.56
CA GLY A 581 55.55 7.37 13.94
C GLY A 581 55.69 8.68 14.73
N THR A 582 54.77 9.63 14.53
CA THR A 582 54.70 10.92 15.23
C THR A 582 53.84 10.87 16.49
N VAL A 583 52.86 9.97 16.56
CA VAL A 583 52.01 9.76 17.75
C VAL A 583 52.00 8.28 18.15
N PRO A 584 53.08 7.78 18.81
CA PRO A 584 53.21 6.36 19.17
C PRO A 584 52.20 5.88 20.21
N SER A 585 51.57 6.80 20.95
CA SER A 585 50.50 6.49 21.90
C SER A 585 49.16 6.18 21.25
N GLY A 586 49.03 6.32 19.91
CA GLY A 586 47.78 6.19 19.17
C GLY A 586 47.37 7.53 18.57
N GLU A 587 47.48 7.68 17.25
CA GLU A 587 46.99 8.86 16.54
C GLU A 587 45.47 8.83 16.38
N LEU A 588 44.89 7.63 16.16
CA LEU A 588 43.44 7.44 16.11
C LEU A 588 42.98 6.39 17.13
N PHE A 589 41.82 6.64 17.72
CA PHE A 589 41.10 5.70 18.57
C PHE A 589 39.63 5.62 18.16
N GLY A 590 39.00 4.47 18.39
CA GLY A 590 37.55 4.34 18.30
C GLY A 590 37.02 3.16 19.08
N GLN A 591 35.86 3.35 19.69
CA GLN A 591 35.13 2.33 20.41
C GLN A 591 34.33 1.47 19.41
N LEU A 592 34.45 0.14 19.50
CA LEU A 592 33.62 -0.77 18.71
C LEU A 592 32.26 -0.88 19.37
N LEU A 593 31.23 -0.42 18.67
CA LEU A 593 29.85 -0.44 19.11
C LEU A 593 29.00 -1.29 18.15
N PRO A 594 27.93 -1.96 18.63
CA PRO A 594 27.00 -2.68 17.77
C PRO A 594 26.50 -1.80 16.63
N ALA A 595 26.47 -2.36 15.42
CA ALA A 595 26.00 -1.74 14.20
C ALA A 595 25.18 -2.75 13.40
N THR A 596 24.34 -2.27 12.49
CA THR A 596 23.56 -3.10 11.58
C THR A 596 23.92 -2.74 10.14
N GLY A 597 24.32 -3.72 9.35
CA GLY A 597 24.71 -3.53 7.97
C GLY A 597 24.83 -4.84 7.21
N ALA A 598 24.72 -4.78 5.90
CA ALA A 598 24.84 -5.93 5.01
C ALA A 598 25.48 -5.51 3.68
N GLU A 599 26.08 -6.47 2.96
CA GLU A 599 26.56 -6.24 1.58
C GLU A 599 25.37 -6.13 0.62
N VAL A 600 24.45 -7.09 0.70
CA VAL A 600 23.17 -7.12 -0.04
C VAL A 600 22.05 -6.78 0.93
N MET A 601 21.13 -5.92 0.50
CA MET A 601 19.98 -5.54 1.31
C MET A 601 19.07 -6.76 1.55
N PRO A 602 18.77 -7.14 2.81
CA PRO A 602 17.68 -8.06 3.08
C PRO A 602 16.34 -7.34 2.84
N THR A 603 15.41 -7.96 2.11
CA THR A 603 14.06 -7.40 1.95
C THR A 603 13.33 -7.46 3.31
N PRO A 604 12.90 -6.32 3.89
CA PRO A 604 12.16 -6.36 5.15
C PRO A 604 10.84 -7.13 4.99
N PRO A 605 10.37 -7.84 6.03
CA PRO A 605 9.09 -8.51 5.98
C PRO A 605 7.95 -7.51 5.75
N ALA A 606 6.87 -7.98 5.11
CA ALA A 606 5.69 -7.17 4.91
C ALA A 606 5.13 -6.68 6.27
N PRO A 607 4.70 -5.42 6.38
CA PRO A 607 4.13 -4.90 7.61
C PRO A 607 2.87 -5.67 8.00
N PRO A 608 2.59 -5.83 9.31
CA PRO A 608 1.31 -6.38 9.75
C PRO A 608 0.17 -5.48 9.30
N ALA A 609 -1.00 -6.08 9.05
CA ALA A 609 -2.20 -5.32 8.73
C ALA A 609 -2.57 -4.40 9.89
N LEU A 610 -2.81 -3.13 9.60
CA LEU A 610 -3.31 -2.19 10.59
C LEU A 610 -4.72 -2.59 11.01
N PRO A 611 -5.06 -2.61 12.31
CA PRO A 611 -6.44 -2.80 12.72
C PRO A 611 -7.32 -1.72 12.09
N GLY A 612 -8.36 -2.17 11.36
CA GLY A 612 -9.38 -1.31 10.77
C GLY A 612 -10.40 -0.83 11.81
N GLY A 613 -11.18 0.19 11.46
CA GLY A 613 -12.25 0.73 12.29
C GLY A 613 -11.95 2.09 12.93
N THR A 614 -12.88 2.56 13.75
CA THR A 614 -12.79 3.86 14.45
C THR A 614 -11.76 3.79 15.60
N PRO A 615 -10.80 4.73 15.68
CA PRO A 615 -9.84 4.78 16.79
C PRO A 615 -10.51 4.78 18.17
N THR A 616 -9.95 4.03 19.11
CA THR A 616 -10.27 4.19 20.53
C THR A 616 -9.74 5.53 21.05
N LEU A 617 -10.24 5.98 22.20
CA LEU A 617 -9.76 7.22 22.83
C LEU A 617 -8.27 7.14 23.19
N ALA A 618 -7.78 5.97 23.58
CA ALA A 618 -6.37 5.75 23.92
C ALA A 618 -5.47 5.83 22.68
N GLU A 619 -5.87 5.17 21.58
CA GLU A 619 -5.11 5.23 20.33
C GLU A 619 -5.12 6.64 19.73
N ALA A 620 -6.25 7.35 19.82
CA ALA A 620 -6.36 8.73 19.40
C ALA A 620 -5.46 9.67 20.23
N SER A 621 -5.45 9.50 21.55
CA SER A 621 -4.56 10.27 22.43
C SER A 621 -3.09 10.01 22.15
N ARG A 622 -2.68 8.74 21.97
CA ARG A 622 -1.29 8.38 21.63
C ARG A 622 -0.85 9.00 20.31
N PHE A 623 -1.68 8.88 19.26
CA PHE A 623 -1.41 9.48 17.96
C PHE A 623 -1.22 11.00 18.07
N LEU A 624 -2.12 11.70 18.77
CA LEU A 624 -2.02 13.14 18.94
C LEU A 624 -0.78 13.56 19.74
N ASN A 625 -0.33 12.77 20.72
CA ASN A 625 0.91 13.06 21.43
C ASN A 625 2.17 12.91 20.56
N GLN A 626 2.11 12.15 19.47
CA GLN A 626 3.18 12.07 18.46
C GLN A 626 3.05 13.20 17.43
N ALA A 627 1.82 13.47 16.97
CA ALA A 627 1.52 14.40 15.88
C ALA A 627 1.36 15.88 16.30
N THR A 628 1.30 16.18 17.60
CA THR A 628 1.09 17.53 18.15
C THR A 628 1.98 17.75 19.38
N PHE A 629 1.91 18.93 20.02
CA PHE A 629 2.55 19.18 21.32
C PHE A 629 1.73 18.71 22.53
N GLY A 630 0.58 18.06 22.30
CA GLY A 630 -0.21 17.42 23.34
C GLY A 630 -1.67 17.23 22.95
N ALA A 631 -2.24 16.10 23.35
CA ALA A 631 -3.65 15.82 23.13
C ALA A 631 -4.56 16.60 24.12
N SER A 632 -5.66 17.17 23.60
CA SER A 632 -6.74 17.73 24.42
C SER A 632 -7.98 16.82 24.30
N PRO A 633 -8.92 16.84 25.27
CA PRO A 633 -10.17 16.09 25.15
C PRO A 633 -10.91 16.37 23.83
N VAL A 634 -10.94 17.64 23.41
CA VAL A 634 -11.59 18.04 22.15
C VAL A 634 -10.89 17.43 20.95
N SER A 635 -9.56 17.55 20.86
CA SER A 635 -8.81 17.01 19.71
C SER A 635 -8.89 15.48 19.64
N ILE A 636 -8.95 14.77 20.78
CA ILE A 636 -9.16 13.32 20.83
C ILE A 636 -10.51 12.93 20.21
N PHE A 637 -11.60 13.61 20.60
CA PHE A 637 -12.91 13.33 20.03
C PHE A 637 -13.00 13.70 18.55
N THR A 638 -12.38 14.81 18.14
CA THR A 638 -12.30 15.21 16.73
C THR A 638 -11.56 14.18 15.89
N LEU A 639 -10.36 13.75 16.31
CA LEU A 639 -9.59 12.71 15.62
C LEU A 639 -10.38 11.40 15.54
N ARG A 640 -11.01 10.98 16.64
CA ARG A 640 -11.82 9.76 16.66
C ARG A 640 -12.98 9.83 15.66
N ALA A 641 -13.63 10.98 15.54
CA ALA A 641 -14.75 11.16 14.60
C ALA A 641 -14.29 11.22 13.13
N GLN A 642 -13.13 11.82 12.85
CA GLN A 642 -12.61 12.00 11.49
C GLN A 642 -11.80 10.79 10.99
N GLY A 643 -11.13 10.07 11.88
CA GLY A 643 -10.08 9.11 11.54
C GLY A 643 -8.72 9.77 11.29
N TYR A 644 -7.65 8.97 11.31
CA TYR A 644 -6.27 9.48 11.23
C TYR A 644 -5.96 10.19 9.91
N ALA A 645 -6.28 9.56 8.77
CA ALA A 645 -5.94 10.07 7.45
C ALA A 645 -6.61 11.42 7.19
N ALA A 646 -7.94 11.51 7.40
CA ALA A 646 -8.69 12.74 7.21
C ALA A 646 -8.21 13.88 8.13
N TRP A 647 -7.83 13.58 9.37
CA TRP A 647 -7.26 14.59 10.27
C TRP A 647 -5.89 15.09 9.79
N ILE A 648 -5.01 14.20 9.33
CA ILE A 648 -3.70 14.58 8.76
C ILE A 648 -3.93 15.46 7.51
N ASP A 649 -4.84 15.07 6.63
CA ASP A 649 -5.14 15.80 5.39
C ASP A 649 -5.72 17.19 5.70
N ALA A 650 -6.55 17.32 6.76
CA ALA A 650 -7.03 18.61 7.23
C ALA A 650 -5.90 19.52 7.73
N GLN A 651 -4.89 18.97 8.41
CA GLN A 651 -3.72 19.75 8.86
C GLN A 651 -2.93 20.34 7.69
N ARG A 652 -2.87 19.65 6.53
CA ARG A 652 -2.16 20.15 5.33
C ARG A 652 -2.65 21.52 4.88
N THR A 653 -3.96 21.74 4.96
CA THR A 653 -4.66 22.93 4.46
C THR A 653 -4.83 24.02 5.52
N THR A 654 -4.48 23.74 6.78
CA THR A 654 -4.56 24.73 7.85
C THR A 654 -3.52 25.82 7.62
N PRO A 655 -3.89 27.12 7.67
CA PRO A 655 -2.96 28.23 7.49
C PRO A 655 -1.78 28.14 8.46
N THR A 656 -0.58 28.40 7.95
CA THR A 656 0.66 28.36 8.74
C THR A 656 0.65 29.46 9.80
N THR A 657 0.91 29.09 11.05
CA THR A 657 1.15 30.05 12.13
C THR A 657 2.64 30.37 12.19
N LEU A 658 3.01 31.55 11.69
CA LEU A 658 4.39 32.04 11.69
C LEU A 658 4.80 32.60 13.06
N LEU A 659 6.03 32.34 13.47
CA LEU A 659 6.66 32.72 14.72
C LEU A 659 7.16 34.17 14.71
N LEU A 660 7.83 34.63 13.64
CA LEU A 660 8.39 35.99 13.59
C LEU A 660 7.34 37.08 13.87
N PRO A 661 6.13 37.06 13.28
CA PRO A 661 5.11 38.05 13.59
C PRO A 661 4.68 38.05 15.07
N GLN A 662 4.71 36.89 15.73
CA GLN A 662 4.39 36.77 17.14
C GLN A 662 5.51 37.36 18.02
N VAL A 663 6.76 37.07 17.67
CA VAL A 663 7.94 37.64 18.33
C VAL A 663 7.92 39.16 18.25
N GLN A 664 7.67 39.72 17.06
CA GLN A 664 7.58 41.16 16.82
C GLN A 664 6.41 41.80 17.59
N THR A 665 5.24 41.15 17.60
CA THR A 665 4.08 41.62 18.37
C THR A 665 4.40 41.64 19.87
N ARG A 666 4.97 40.54 20.38
CA ARG A 666 5.30 40.41 21.80
C ARG A 666 6.37 41.41 22.24
N ARG A 667 7.38 41.63 21.40
CA ARG A 667 8.40 42.66 21.60
C ARG A 667 7.77 44.06 21.68
N ALA A 668 6.88 44.41 20.76
CA ALA A 668 6.18 45.69 20.78
C ALA A 668 5.34 45.87 22.06
N GLU A 669 4.68 44.82 22.54
CA GLU A 669 3.96 44.86 23.82
C GLU A 669 4.88 45.11 25.02
N LEU A 670 6.01 44.42 25.09
CA LEU A 670 6.99 44.59 26.18
C LEU A 670 7.61 45.99 26.17
N LEU A 671 7.90 46.53 24.98
CA LEU A 671 8.40 47.89 24.81
C LEU A 671 7.39 48.93 25.32
N VAL A 672 6.09 48.73 25.04
CA VAL A 672 5.03 49.62 25.54
C VAL A 672 4.91 49.51 27.07
N ARG A 673 4.92 48.29 27.62
CA ARG A 673 4.82 48.05 29.07
C ARG A 673 6.00 48.62 29.87
N SER A 674 7.19 48.63 29.29
CA SER A 674 8.39 49.18 29.92
C SER A 674 8.51 50.71 29.78
N GLY A 675 7.55 51.37 29.13
CA GLY A 675 7.64 52.80 28.83
C GLY A 675 8.79 53.15 27.88
N GLY A 676 9.20 52.21 27.03
CA GLY A 676 10.34 52.35 26.12
C GLY A 676 11.71 52.08 26.75
N GLN A 677 11.78 51.63 28.01
CA GLN A 677 13.05 51.41 28.72
C GLN A 677 13.65 50.02 28.51
N TYR A 678 12.86 49.08 27.99
CA TYR A 678 13.27 47.71 27.70
C TYR A 678 12.80 47.35 26.30
N ASP A 679 13.74 47.15 25.39
CA ASP A 679 13.48 46.79 23.99
C ASP A 679 13.16 45.31 23.80
N GLY A 680 13.30 44.52 24.87
CA GLY A 680 12.83 43.15 24.96
C GLY A 680 13.42 42.25 23.91
N TRP A 681 14.68 42.44 23.51
CA TRP A 681 15.24 41.60 22.44
C TRP A 681 15.27 40.12 22.79
N HIS A 682 15.51 39.74 24.05
CA HIS A 682 15.87 38.36 24.39
C HIS A 682 14.71 37.43 24.81
N GLU A 683 13.66 37.95 25.42
CA GLU A 683 12.56 37.16 26.02
C GLU A 683 11.42 36.75 25.06
N PRO A 684 11.03 37.57 24.05
CA PRO A 684 9.85 37.30 23.21
C PRO A 684 9.91 36.00 22.42
N LEU A 685 11.09 35.53 22.02
CA LEU A 685 11.20 34.34 21.17
C LEU A 685 10.71 33.08 21.89
N GLN A 686 11.23 32.82 23.09
CA GLN A 686 10.88 31.62 23.84
C GLN A 686 9.40 31.66 24.25
N GLU A 687 8.90 32.81 24.70
CA GLU A 687 7.48 32.99 25.04
C GLU A 687 6.56 32.75 23.83
N SER A 688 6.89 33.34 22.68
CA SER A 688 6.09 33.21 21.46
C SER A 688 6.12 31.78 20.91
N TRP A 689 7.28 31.11 21.00
CA TRP A 689 7.39 29.71 20.56
C TRP A 689 6.51 28.79 21.42
N TRP A 690 6.54 28.92 22.76
CA TRP A 690 5.67 28.14 23.64
C TRP A 690 4.19 28.43 23.39
N GLN A 691 3.83 29.69 23.16
CA GLN A 691 2.47 30.07 22.83
C GLN A 691 2.01 29.42 21.52
N SER A 692 2.82 29.47 20.47
CA SER A 692 2.55 28.79 19.20
C SER A 692 2.42 27.28 19.36
N ALA A 693 3.39 26.63 20.03
CA ALA A 693 3.39 25.19 20.25
C ALA A 693 2.09 24.72 20.93
N LEU A 694 1.59 25.48 21.91
CA LEU A 694 0.40 25.12 22.69
C LEU A 694 -0.93 25.48 22.03
N THR A 695 -0.99 26.52 21.18
CA THR A 695 -2.27 27.12 20.77
C THR A 695 -2.48 27.23 19.25
N ALA A 696 -1.43 27.08 18.44
CA ALA A 696 -1.55 27.20 17.00
C ALA A 696 -2.45 26.09 16.42
N PRO A 697 -3.34 26.39 15.46
CA PRO A 697 -4.27 25.41 14.88
C PRO A 697 -3.59 24.38 13.96
N ASP A 698 -2.43 24.71 13.40
CA ASP A 698 -1.60 23.90 12.49
C ASP A 698 -0.60 22.99 13.25
N GLN A 699 -1.08 22.31 14.31
CA GLN A 699 -0.26 21.54 15.24
C GLN A 699 0.70 20.54 14.58
N LEU A 700 0.26 19.83 13.53
CA LEU A 700 1.15 18.89 12.83
C LEU A 700 2.30 19.62 12.13
N ARG A 701 2.05 20.77 11.52
CA ARG A 701 3.07 21.59 10.86
C ARG A 701 4.10 22.09 11.88
N GLN A 702 3.63 22.57 13.03
CA GLN A 702 4.48 22.99 14.15
C GLN A 702 5.37 21.83 14.63
N ARG A 703 4.81 20.63 14.76
CA ARG A 703 5.53 19.44 15.21
C ARG A 703 6.59 18.97 14.22
N VAL A 704 6.30 19.04 12.92
CA VAL A 704 7.24 18.71 11.84
C VAL A 704 8.35 19.77 11.74
N ALA A 705 8.03 21.06 11.79
CA ALA A 705 9.04 22.13 11.80
C ALA A 705 9.99 22.01 13.01
N TRP A 706 9.47 21.64 14.18
CA TRP A 706 10.29 21.36 15.35
C TRP A 706 11.18 20.11 15.20
N ALA A 707 10.73 19.09 14.46
CA ALA A 707 11.59 17.97 14.11
C ALA A 707 12.71 18.43 13.16
N LEU A 708 12.36 19.22 12.15
CA LEU A 708 13.31 19.77 11.17
C LEU A 708 14.34 20.71 11.81
N SER A 709 13.99 21.50 12.83
CA SER A 709 14.93 22.40 13.52
C SER A 709 16.02 21.66 14.29
N GLN A 710 15.79 20.38 14.62
CA GLN A 710 16.78 19.50 15.25
C GLN A 710 17.63 18.74 14.22
N ILE A 711 17.27 18.81 12.93
CA ILE A 711 18.00 18.19 11.82
C ILE A 711 18.84 19.29 11.13
N LEU A 712 18.20 20.40 10.76
CA LEU A 712 18.76 21.56 10.06
C LEU A 712 19.07 22.66 11.08
N VAL A 713 19.98 22.35 12.00
CA VAL A 713 20.24 23.13 13.22
C VAL A 713 20.95 24.45 12.93
N VAL A 714 20.50 25.51 13.60
CA VAL A 714 21.25 26.77 13.81
C VAL A 714 21.31 27.07 15.31
N SER A 715 22.21 27.95 15.74
CA SER A 715 22.41 28.31 17.16
C SER A 715 22.38 29.82 17.38
N GLN A 716 21.67 30.24 18.42
CA GLN A 716 21.70 31.63 18.93
C GLN A 716 23.02 31.99 19.59
N GLU A 717 23.68 30.99 20.18
CA GLU A 717 25.02 31.11 20.73
C GLU A 717 26.04 31.10 19.59
N GLY A 718 27.01 32.02 19.64
CA GLY A 718 28.11 32.11 18.68
C GLY A 718 27.79 33.01 17.48
N ALA A 719 27.76 32.45 16.27
CA ALA A 719 27.75 33.20 15.01
C ALA A 719 26.48 34.05 14.77
N LEU A 720 25.38 33.77 15.47
CA LEU A 720 24.15 34.56 15.42
C LEU A 720 23.99 35.53 16.61
N ALA A 721 24.89 35.51 17.60
CA ALA A 721 25.01 36.50 18.68
C ALA A 721 23.67 37.05 19.22
N ASP A 722 22.78 36.16 19.67
CA ASP A 722 21.46 36.54 20.22
C ASP A 722 20.51 37.24 19.21
N ALA A 723 20.62 36.94 17.90
CA ALA A 723 19.72 37.46 16.89
C ALA A 723 18.35 36.76 16.90
N HIS A 724 17.47 37.16 17.82
CA HIS A 724 16.19 36.50 18.07
C HIS A 724 15.20 36.52 16.88
N GLU A 725 15.06 37.67 16.21
CA GLU A 725 14.17 37.80 15.04
C GLU A 725 14.70 37.00 13.84
N PRO A 726 16.00 37.06 13.47
CA PRO A 726 16.55 36.17 12.45
C PRO A 726 16.38 34.68 12.75
N VAL A 727 16.49 34.26 14.01
CA VAL A 727 16.25 32.85 14.37
C VAL A 727 14.76 32.49 14.29
N ALA A 728 13.85 33.42 14.62
CA ALA A 728 12.41 33.24 14.37
C ALA A 728 12.12 33.11 12.87
N ALA A 729 12.74 33.94 12.03
CA ALA A 729 12.62 33.90 10.57
C ALA A 729 13.12 32.56 9.99
N TYR A 730 14.23 32.04 10.52
CA TYR A 730 14.72 30.71 10.14
C TYR A 730 13.73 29.59 10.54
N TYR A 731 13.09 29.69 11.71
CA TYR A 731 12.04 28.75 12.09
C TYR A 731 10.80 28.86 11.18
N ASP A 732 10.46 30.07 10.73
CA ASP A 732 9.38 30.33 9.77
C ASP A 732 9.66 29.74 8.38
N LEU A 733 10.92 29.73 7.95
CA LEU A 733 11.37 28.98 6.77
C LEU A 733 11.06 27.49 6.94
N LEU A 734 11.40 26.90 8.09
CA LEU A 734 11.07 25.49 8.35
C LEU A 734 9.57 25.23 8.40
N LEU A 735 8.77 26.13 8.98
CA LEU A 735 7.30 26.02 9.02
C LEU A 735 6.68 26.07 7.63
N THR A 736 7.15 26.99 6.80
CA THR A 736 6.68 27.18 5.42
C THR A 736 6.94 25.93 4.59
N HIS A 737 8.10 25.32 4.76
CA HIS A 737 8.53 24.15 4.01
C HIS A 737 8.22 22.80 4.67
N ALA A 738 7.65 22.77 5.88
CA ALA A 738 7.39 21.54 6.63
C ALA A 738 6.56 20.49 5.85
N PHE A 739 5.68 20.94 4.96
CA PHE A 739 4.84 20.11 4.09
C PHE A 739 5.19 20.23 2.60
N GLY A 740 6.35 20.82 2.29
CA GLY A 740 6.85 21.02 0.93
C GLY A 740 7.76 19.88 0.47
N ASN A 741 8.67 20.20 -0.45
CA ASN A 741 9.70 19.27 -0.91
C ASN A 741 11.02 19.48 -0.15
N TYR A 742 11.70 18.40 0.21
CA TYR A 742 12.99 18.46 0.90
C TYR A 742 14.09 19.13 0.05
N ARG A 743 14.05 19.02 -1.28
CA ARG A 743 15.00 19.71 -2.17
C ARG A 743 14.85 21.23 -2.10
N ASP A 744 13.61 21.71 -2.04
CA ASP A 744 13.33 23.14 -1.92
C ASP A 744 13.78 23.64 -0.54
N LEU A 745 13.41 22.90 0.52
CA LEU A 745 13.83 23.20 1.89
C LEU A 745 15.35 23.28 2.01
N LEU A 746 16.09 22.31 1.46
CA LEU A 746 17.55 22.30 1.52
C LEU A 746 18.12 23.55 0.82
N GLY A 747 17.57 23.94 -0.33
CA GLY A 747 17.98 25.15 -1.05
C GLY A 747 17.71 26.44 -0.30
N GLU A 748 16.55 26.58 0.33
CA GLU A 748 16.23 27.74 1.16
C GLU A 748 17.14 27.80 2.39
N VAL A 749 17.40 26.67 3.04
CA VAL A 749 18.36 26.60 4.16
C VAL A 749 19.77 26.99 3.71
N THR A 750 20.25 26.48 2.57
CA THR A 750 21.57 26.85 2.03
C THR A 750 21.70 28.35 1.74
N ARG A 751 20.63 28.99 1.27
CA ARG A 751 20.63 30.43 0.94
C ARG A 751 20.32 31.32 2.14
N SER A 752 19.87 30.75 3.27
CA SER A 752 19.58 31.54 4.47
C SER A 752 20.85 32.14 5.08
N SER A 753 20.77 33.42 5.46
CA SER A 753 21.90 34.12 6.10
C SER A 753 22.24 33.50 7.47
N GLN A 754 21.24 32.94 8.16
CA GLN A 754 21.39 32.25 9.44
C GLN A 754 22.27 31.01 9.31
N MET A 755 21.96 30.12 8.36
CA MET A 755 22.78 28.93 8.11
C MET A 755 24.15 29.30 7.54
N GLY A 756 24.18 30.28 6.63
CA GLY A 756 25.41 30.79 6.04
C GLY A 756 26.40 31.29 7.08
N SER A 757 25.92 32.05 8.07
CA SER A 757 26.71 32.51 9.21
C SER A 757 27.11 31.35 10.13
N TYR A 758 26.16 30.47 10.47
CA TYR A 758 26.36 29.38 11.43
C TYR A 758 27.44 28.37 11.00
N LEU A 759 27.51 28.06 9.70
CA LEU A 759 28.45 27.07 9.14
C LEU A 759 29.51 27.69 8.22
N SER A 760 29.77 28.99 8.38
CA SER A 760 30.84 29.72 7.69
C SER A 760 30.82 29.63 6.15
N MET A 761 29.65 29.41 5.56
CA MET A 761 29.44 29.56 4.10
C MET A 761 29.36 31.04 3.71
N MET A 762 28.78 31.88 4.58
CA MET A 762 28.69 33.31 4.34
C MET A 762 30.10 33.90 4.27
N ARG A 763 30.38 34.61 3.18
CA ARG A 763 31.70 35.15 2.80
C ARG A 763 32.74 34.11 2.40
N ASN A 764 32.34 32.88 2.06
CA ASN A 764 33.26 31.89 1.51
C ASN A 764 33.80 32.36 0.15
N ARG A 765 35.10 32.22 -0.08
CA ARG A 765 35.81 32.81 -1.22
C ARG A 765 36.51 31.75 -2.06
N LYS A 766 36.58 32.03 -3.36
CA LYS A 766 37.40 31.28 -4.31
C LYS A 766 38.86 31.14 -3.85
N PRO A 767 39.55 30.07 -4.26
CA PRO A 767 40.97 29.90 -3.96
C PRO A 767 41.79 31.05 -4.55
N ASP A 768 42.81 31.46 -3.80
CA ASP A 768 43.79 32.45 -4.26
C ASP A 768 45.21 31.89 -4.03
N PRO A 769 45.90 31.47 -5.10
CA PRO A 769 47.26 30.94 -5.02
C PRO A 769 48.30 31.93 -4.51
N GLU A 770 48.06 33.25 -4.64
CA GLU A 770 49.03 34.27 -4.23
C GLU A 770 49.03 34.47 -2.72
N THR A 771 47.86 34.43 -2.08
CA THR A 771 47.69 34.56 -0.62
C THR A 771 47.66 33.21 0.09
N GLY A 772 47.50 32.11 -0.65
CA GLY A 772 47.30 30.77 -0.10
C GLY A 772 45.88 30.53 0.43
N GLN A 773 44.93 31.44 0.14
CA GLN A 773 43.54 31.33 0.55
C GLN A 773 42.90 30.09 -0.08
N ARG A 774 42.15 29.34 0.73
CA ARG A 774 41.36 28.18 0.30
C ARG A 774 39.89 28.41 0.67
N PRO A 775 38.95 27.88 -0.14
CA PRO A 775 37.54 27.87 0.24
C PRO A 775 37.32 27.17 1.59
N ASP A 776 36.39 27.71 2.37
CA ASP A 776 35.94 27.09 3.62
C ASP A 776 35.12 25.82 3.30
N GLU A 777 35.53 24.71 3.90
CA GLU A 777 34.96 23.37 3.69
C GLU A 777 33.85 23.02 4.69
N ASN A 778 33.61 23.85 5.71
CA ASN A 778 32.73 23.51 6.83
C ASN A 778 31.29 23.24 6.36
N TYR A 779 30.66 24.21 5.67
CA TYR A 779 29.31 23.99 5.13
C TYR A 779 29.24 22.82 4.15
N ALA A 780 30.25 22.66 3.28
CA ALA A 780 30.32 21.55 2.33
C ALA A 780 30.33 20.19 3.03
N ARG A 781 31.03 20.09 4.17
CA ARG A 781 31.06 18.89 5.00
C ARG A 781 29.72 18.67 5.70
N GLU A 782 29.19 19.68 6.37
CA GLU A 782 28.01 19.53 7.21
C GLU A 782 26.71 19.35 6.41
N VAL A 783 26.58 19.99 5.23
CA VAL A 783 25.42 19.77 4.35
C VAL A 783 25.33 18.31 3.90
N MET A 784 26.47 17.65 3.67
CA MET A 784 26.53 16.22 3.36
C MET A 784 26.36 15.36 4.61
N GLN A 785 27.14 15.65 5.65
CA GLN A 785 27.29 14.78 6.82
C GLN A 785 26.10 14.81 7.78
N LEU A 786 25.57 16.00 8.08
CA LEU A 786 24.55 16.18 9.11
C LEU A 786 23.15 16.30 8.50
N PHE A 787 23.05 16.92 7.33
CA PHE A 787 21.74 17.31 6.80
C PHE A 787 21.20 16.34 5.77
N SER A 788 22.05 15.70 4.94
CA SER A 788 21.55 14.96 3.77
C SER A 788 21.97 13.48 3.69
N ILE A 789 23.25 13.17 3.53
CA ILE A 789 23.70 11.83 3.09
C ILE A 789 24.42 11.06 4.20
N GLY A 790 24.88 11.70 5.27
CA GLY A 790 25.60 11.02 6.34
C GLY A 790 27.02 10.61 5.93
N LEU A 791 27.73 9.92 6.83
CA LEU A 791 29.11 9.47 6.62
C LEU A 791 29.25 8.22 5.75
N ASN A 792 28.26 7.32 5.83
CA ASN A 792 28.32 5.99 5.24
C ASN A 792 27.08 5.71 4.41
N GLN A 793 27.25 4.99 3.31
CA GLN A 793 26.17 4.59 2.43
C GLN A 793 25.18 3.71 3.19
N LEU A 794 23.90 3.93 2.95
CA LEU A 794 22.80 3.24 3.60
C LEU A 794 22.00 2.44 2.55
N HIS A 795 21.52 1.27 2.98
CA HIS A 795 20.41 0.63 2.29
C HIS A 795 19.13 1.43 2.54
N PRO A 796 18.09 1.28 1.71
CA PRO A 796 16.80 1.94 1.93
C PRO A 796 16.17 1.71 3.31
N ASP A 797 16.53 0.64 4.02
CA ASP A 797 16.08 0.35 5.39
C ASP A 797 16.91 1.05 6.49
N GLY A 798 17.85 1.91 6.10
CA GLY A 798 18.72 2.66 7.02
C GLY A 798 19.86 1.86 7.63
N THR A 799 20.06 0.59 7.23
CA THR A 799 21.24 -0.20 7.60
C THR A 799 22.45 0.18 6.74
N LEU A 800 23.66 -0.07 7.25
CA LEU A 800 24.89 0.26 6.53
C LEU A 800 25.10 -0.61 5.30
N ARG A 801 25.48 -0.01 4.16
CA ARG A 801 26.00 -0.75 3.00
C ARG A 801 27.45 -1.11 3.26
N LEU A 802 27.71 -2.42 3.32
CA LEU A 802 29.05 -2.94 3.45
C LEU A 802 29.65 -3.24 2.08
N ASP A 803 30.96 -3.08 1.92
CA ASP A 803 31.69 -3.58 0.76
C ASP A 803 31.96 -5.09 0.88
N THR A 804 32.62 -5.67 -0.14
CA THR A 804 33.00 -7.10 -0.16
C THR A 804 33.99 -7.48 0.96
N LYS A 805 34.48 -6.51 1.74
CA LYS A 805 35.40 -6.68 2.87
C LYS A 805 34.67 -6.49 4.21
N GLY A 806 33.35 -6.31 4.19
CA GLY A 806 32.52 -6.08 5.38
C GLY A 806 32.67 -4.69 5.99
N LEU A 807 33.26 -3.73 5.27
CA LEU A 807 33.46 -2.36 5.75
C LEU A 807 32.34 -1.44 5.25
N PRO A 808 31.87 -0.48 6.08
CA PRO A 808 30.95 0.55 5.61
C PRO A 808 31.55 1.35 4.45
N ARG A 809 30.75 1.56 3.42
CA ARG A 809 31.16 2.37 2.28
C ARG A 809 30.98 3.85 2.61
N PRO A 810 32.00 4.71 2.49
CA PRO A 810 31.81 6.15 2.67
C PRO A 810 30.90 6.74 1.58
N THR A 811 30.16 7.77 1.93
CA THR A 811 29.29 8.54 1.00
C THR A 811 30.06 9.54 0.15
N TYR A 812 31.16 10.07 0.69
CA TYR A 812 31.99 11.09 0.04
C TYR A 812 33.46 10.95 0.48
N THR A 813 34.34 11.63 -0.26
CA THR A 813 35.78 11.73 -0.04
C THR A 813 36.18 13.17 0.27
N GLN A 814 37.44 13.40 0.66
CA GLN A 814 37.97 14.76 0.84
C GLN A 814 37.94 15.58 -0.48
N LEU A 815 38.04 14.92 -1.64
CA LEU A 815 37.94 15.61 -2.93
C LEU A 815 36.54 16.16 -3.16
N ASP A 816 35.50 15.40 -2.78
CA ASP A 816 34.11 15.85 -2.88
C ASP A 816 33.84 17.08 -2.00
N ILE A 817 34.41 17.09 -0.78
CA ILE A 817 34.32 18.22 0.14
C ILE A 817 34.98 19.47 -0.46
N ALA A 818 36.21 19.32 -0.96
CA ALA A 818 36.94 20.43 -1.59
C ALA A 818 36.21 20.94 -2.85
N GLY A 819 35.66 20.04 -3.67
CA GLY A 819 34.86 20.37 -4.84
C GLY A 819 33.60 21.16 -4.49
N LEU A 820 32.84 20.70 -3.48
CA LEU A 820 31.63 21.38 -3.00
C LEU A 820 31.94 22.72 -2.32
N ALA A 821 33.02 22.80 -1.53
CA ALA A 821 33.46 24.06 -0.91
C ALA A 821 33.65 25.17 -1.95
N ARG A 822 34.20 24.82 -3.12
CA ARG A 822 34.34 25.73 -4.26
C ARG A 822 33.00 26.16 -4.85
N VAL A 823 31.98 25.29 -4.88
CA VAL A 823 30.61 25.64 -5.31
C VAL A 823 29.96 26.65 -4.36
N PHE A 824 30.25 26.55 -3.06
CA PHE A 824 29.67 27.43 -2.04
C PHE A 824 30.40 28.77 -1.87
N THR A 825 31.34 29.10 -2.75
CA THR A 825 31.99 30.42 -2.76
C THR A 825 31.09 31.49 -3.36
N GLY A 826 31.36 32.77 -3.06
CA GLY A 826 30.61 33.88 -3.64
C GLY A 826 29.26 34.17 -3.00
N TRP A 827 28.90 33.52 -1.89
CA TRP A 827 27.69 33.83 -1.13
C TRP A 827 28.02 34.76 0.03
N GLY A 828 27.32 35.89 0.12
CA GLY A 828 27.58 36.93 1.11
C GLY A 828 26.29 37.51 1.69
N PRO A 829 26.41 38.45 2.65
CA PRO A 829 25.25 39.11 3.25
C PRO A 829 24.37 39.79 2.20
N HIS A 830 23.07 39.89 2.50
CA HIS A 830 22.15 40.67 1.68
C HIS A 830 22.56 42.15 1.68
N TYR A 831 22.33 42.81 0.54
CA TYR A 831 22.55 44.25 0.39
C TYR A 831 21.47 44.81 -0.54
N ASP A 832 20.60 45.65 0.01
CA ASP A 832 19.62 46.43 -0.75
C ASP A 832 20.20 47.83 -1.06
N GLU A 833 20.45 48.10 -2.33
CA GLU A 833 20.92 49.43 -2.81
C GLU A 833 19.87 50.54 -2.55
N ALA A 834 18.57 50.19 -2.44
CA ALA A 834 17.49 51.14 -2.21
C ALA A 834 17.27 51.45 -0.72
N ASN A 835 17.50 50.48 0.16
CA ASN A 835 17.41 50.62 1.62
C ASN A 835 18.61 49.94 2.30
N PRO A 836 19.78 50.61 2.36
CA PRO A 836 20.94 50.04 3.02
C PRO A 836 20.64 49.79 4.52
N PRO A 837 21.20 48.73 5.14
CA PRO A 837 20.96 48.39 6.54
C PRO A 837 21.27 49.54 7.52
N GLU A 838 20.64 49.54 8.70
CA GLU A 838 20.66 50.66 9.70
C GLU A 838 22.00 50.91 10.40
N TRP A 839 22.93 49.94 10.40
CA TRP A 839 24.32 50.24 10.71
C TRP A 839 24.79 51.26 9.68
N THR A 840 25.68 52.20 9.99
CA THR A 840 26.12 53.20 8.99
C THR A 840 27.48 52.83 8.36
N PRO A 841 27.48 52.10 7.23
CA PRO A 841 28.55 51.99 6.22
C PRO A 841 28.92 53.32 5.54
N GLY A 842 28.91 54.44 6.26
CA GLY A 842 29.20 55.76 5.68
C GLY A 842 30.60 55.89 5.05
N ASP A 843 31.47 54.89 5.25
CA ASP A 843 32.88 54.91 4.84
C ASP A 843 33.24 53.92 3.70
N VAL A 844 32.34 53.05 3.23
CA VAL A 844 32.69 51.98 2.26
C VAL A 844 32.12 52.26 0.87
N ALA A 845 33.02 52.71 -0.03
CA ALA A 845 32.72 53.07 -1.41
C ALA A 845 32.76 51.89 -2.41
N ASP A 846 33.18 50.70 -1.97
CA ASP A 846 33.41 49.53 -2.84
C ASP A 846 32.50 48.33 -2.45
N LYS A 847 31.94 47.64 -3.46
CA LYS A 847 31.16 46.41 -3.30
C LYS A 847 31.98 45.29 -2.64
N ALA A 848 33.30 45.29 -2.80
CA ALA A 848 34.18 44.33 -2.16
C ALA A 848 34.18 44.43 -0.62
N ASP A 849 33.96 45.64 -0.09
CA ASP A 849 33.86 45.84 1.35
C ASP A 849 32.48 45.43 1.87
N TRP A 850 31.40 45.57 1.09
CA TRP A 850 30.07 45.07 1.46
C TRP A 850 30.07 43.55 1.66
N PHE A 851 30.84 42.81 0.86
CA PHE A 851 31.03 41.39 1.04
C PHE A 851 31.72 41.04 2.39
N LEU A 852 32.48 41.97 2.97
CA LEU A 852 33.24 41.80 4.21
C LEU A 852 32.49 42.24 5.48
N TYR A 853 31.51 43.14 5.37
CA TYR A 853 30.68 43.63 6.48
C TYR A 853 29.30 42.99 6.43
N GLY A 854 28.75 42.47 7.53
CA GLY A 854 27.47 41.76 7.44
C GLY A 854 26.83 41.46 8.78
N TRP A 855 25.63 42.00 8.90
CA TRP A 855 24.68 41.84 9.99
C TRP A 855 23.23 41.79 9.48
N ASP A 856 23.01 41.76 8.16
CA ASP A 856 21.67 41.50 7.60
C ASP A 856 21.43 40.00 7.58
N LEU A 857 20.74 39.53 8.62
CA LEU A 857 20.35 38.14 8.80
C LEU A 857 18.86 37.92 8.53
N ASP A 858 18.11 38.96 8.20
CA ASP A 858 16.66 38.89 7.97
C ASP A 858 16.30 38.58 6.51
N HIS A 859 17.29 38.66 5.60
CA HIS A 859 17.14 38.33 4.18
C HIS A 859 18.05 37.17 3.74
N PRO A 860 17.71 36.46 2.65
CA PRO A 860 18.60 35.46 2.05
C PRO A 860 19.92 36.07 1.59
N MET A 861 21.00 35.27 1.63
CA MET A 861 22.31 35.65 1.14
C MET A 861 22.26 36.05 -0.34
N THR A 862 23.05 37.07 -0.70
CA THR A 862 23.25 37.51 -2.09
C THR A 862 24.43 36.78 -2.71
N PHE A 863 24.33 36.46 -4.01
CA PHE A 863 25.44 35.91 -4.79
C PHE A 863 26.28 37.02 -5.41
N TYR A 864 27.59 36.97 -5.18
CA TYR A 864 28.62 37.91 -5.63
C TYR A 864 29.60 37.18 -6.57
N PRO A 865 29.39 37.25 -7.90
CA PRO A 865 30.16 36.50 -8.88
C PRO A 865 31.68 36.70 -8.82
N GLU A 866 32.14 37.87 -8.37
CA GLU A 866 33.55 38.23 -8.25
C GLU A 866 34.31 37.36 -7.23
N PHE A 867 33.62 36.81 -6.24
CA PHE A 867 34.19 35.94 -5.20
C PHE A 867 33.93 34.45 -5.44
N PHE A 868 33.18 34.12 -6.51
CA PHE A 868 32.91 32.75 -6.91
C PHE A 868 34.09 32.13 -7.68
N ASP A 869 34.38 30.88 -7.39
CA ASP A 869 35.36 30.08 -8.12
C ASP A 869 34.74 29.62 -9.44
N THR A 870 35.32 30.03 -10.57
CA THR A 870 34.78 29.70 -11.89
C THR A 870 35.41 28.46 -12.53
N ASP A 871 36.42 27.82 -11.94
CA ASP A 871 37.05 26.66 -12.61
C ASP A 871 36.17 25.41 -12.50
N ASP A 872 36.45 24.38 -13.30
CA ASP A 872 35.75 23.09 -13.24
C ASP A 872 35.79 22.49 -11.84
N LYS A 873 34.66 21.91 -11.39
CA LYS A 873 34.52 21.27 -10.08
C LYS A 873 34.02 19.85 -10.27
N THR A 874 34.54 18.92 -9.49
CA THR A 874 34.02 17.55 -9.42
C THR A 874 33.51 17.33 -8.01
N ILE A 875 32.27 16.86 -7.90
CA ILE A 875 31.57 16.61 -6.65
C ILE A 875 30.90 15.24 -6.74
N LEU A 876 30.68 14.60 -5.59
CA LEU A 876 29.87 13.39 -5.38
C LEU A 876 29.71 12.46 -6.59
N GLY A 877 30.50 11.40 -6.65
CA GLY A 877 30.33 10.33 -7.64
C GLY A 877 30.65 10.78 -9.08
N ASP A 878 31.71 11.57 -9.24
CA ASP A 878 32.24 12.09 -10.52
C ASP A 878 31.34 13.13 -11.22
N THR A 879 30.35 13.68 -10.53
CA THR A 879 29.53 14.77 -11.07
C THR A 879 30.41 15.99 -11.31
N THR A 880 30.55 16.38 -12.57
CA THR A 880 31.37 17.53 -12.96
C THR A 880 30.48 18.74 -13.21
N ILE A 881 30.80 19.87 -12.56
CA ILE A 881 30.22 21.18 -12.82
C ILE A 881 31.25 21.97 -13.65
N PRO A 882 31.01 22.16 -14.96
CA PRO A 882 31.92 22.88 -15.83
C PRO A 882 32.04 24.36 -15.47
N ALA A 883 33.19 24.95 -15.78
CA ALA A 883 33.48 26.37 -15.61
C ALA A 883 32.50 27.30 -16.33
N SER A 884 31.82 26.80 -17.37
CA SER A 884 30.79 27.54 -18.11
C SER A 884 29.48 27.72 -17.37
N VAL A 885 29.26 27.03 -16.25
CA VAL A 885 28.00 27.09 -15.49
C VAL A 885 28.02 28.33 -14.58
N PRO A 886 27.03 29.25 -14.69
CA PRO A 886 26.90 30.37 -13.77
C PRO A 886 26.78 29.90 -12.32
N GLY A 887 27.41 30.60 -11.37
CA GLY A 887 27.52 30.10 -9.98
C GLY A 887 26.19 29.84 -9.27
N ILE A 888 25.13 30.59 -9.60
CA ILE A 888 23.79 30.31 -9.06
C ILE A 888 23.23 28.96 -9.54
N ASN A 889 23.50 28.59 -10.80
CA ASN A 889 23.12 27.30 -11.37
C ASN A 889 24.05 26.17 -10.88
N ALA A 890 25.31 26.49 -10.57
CA ALA A 890 26.25 25.56 -9.97
C ALA A 890 25.78 25.12 -8.58
N LEU A 891 25.22 26.04 -7.77
CA LEU A 891 24.59 25.72 -6.49
C LEU A 891 23.42 24.74 -6.69
N ASP A 892 22.49 25.03 -7.61
CA ASP A 892 21.35 24.13 -7.84
C ASP A 892 21.80 22.74 -8.30
N THR A 893 22.80 22.66 -9.18
CA THR A 893 23.38 21.38 -9.62
C THR A 893 23.96 20.59 -8.43
N ALA A 894 24.66 21.26 -7.52
CA ALA A 894 25.21 20.62 -6.32
C ALA A 894 24.11 20.12 -5.38
N LEU A 895 23.07 20.93 -5.14
CA LEU A 895 21.94 20.54 -4.30
C LEU A 895 21.10 19.42 -4.92
N ASP A 896 20.92 19.42 -6.25
CA ASP A 896 20.26 18.32 -6.98
C ASP A 896 21.08 17.03 -6.87
N THR A 897 22.40 17.13 -6.98
CA THR A 897 23.30 15.97 -6.83
C THR A 897 23.19 15.37 -5.44
N ILE A 898 23.19 16.22 -4.40
CA ILE A 898 23.00 15.80 -3.00
C ILE A 898 21.61 15.17 -2.81
N PHE A 899 20.54 15.85 -3.24
CA PHE A 899 19.16 15.41 -3.05
C PHE A 899 18.86 14.06 -3.73
N ASN A 900 19.42 13.85 -4.92
CA ASN A 900 19.26 12.61 -5.68
C ASN A 900 20.16 11.48 -5.17
N HIS A 901 21.07 11.75 -4.24
CA HIS A 901 21.88 10.71 -3.65
C HIS A 901 20.99 9.68 -2.91
N PRO A 902 21.20 8.36 -3.09
CA PRO A 902 20.32 7.32 -2.53
C PRO A 902 20.17 7.38 -1.00
N ASN A 903 21.19 7.87 -0.28
CA ASN A 903 21.14 7.98 1.17
C ASN A 903 20.13 8.99 1.72
N VAL A 904 19.72 10.01 0.95
CA VAL A 904 18.91 11.11 1.53
C VAL A 904 17.61 10.59 2.13
N GLY A 905 16.92 9.69 1.42
CA GLY A 905 15.68 9.07 1.88
C GLY A 905 15.82 8.33 3.22
N PRO A 906 16.64 7.26 3.33
CA PRO A 906 16.82 6.54 4.58
C PRO A 906 17.43 7.39 5.70
N PHE A 907 18.30 8.34 5.37
CA PHE A 907 18.89 9.27 6.35
C PHE A 907 17.82 10.17 6.98
N LEU A 908 16.99 10.85 6.16
CA LEU A 908 15.91 11.70 6.66
C LEU A 908 14.79 10.89 7.32
N ALA A 909 14.39 9.76 6.74
CA ALA A 909 13.35 8.90 7.29
C ALA A 909 13.68 8.49 8.73
N ARG A 910 14.91 8.01 8.98
CA ARG A 910 15.36 7.64 10.32
C ARG A 910 15.29 8.81 11.30
N GLN A 911 15.80 9.98 10.91
CA GLN A 911 15.77 11.15 11.79
C GLN A 911 14.35 11.62 12.09
N LEU A 912 13.47 11.70 11.09
CA LEU A 912 12.08 12.10 11.30
C LEU A 912 11.34 11.14 12.23
N ILE A 913 11.51 9.82 12.05
CA ILE A 913 10.93 8.83 12.96
C ILE A 913 11.44 9.05 14.40
N GLN A 914 12.74 9.30 14.57
CA GLN A 914 13.36 9.55 15.88
C GLN A 914 12.85 10.83 16.56
N LYS A 915 12.52 11.86 15.79
CA LYS A 915 12.03 13.14 16.35
C LYS A 915 10.52 13.16 16.58
N LEU A 916 9.76 12.32 15.89
CA LEU A 916 8.29 12.29 15.95
C LEU A 916 7.74 11.14 16.80
N VAL A 917 8.35 9.95 16.75
CA VAL A 917 7.72 8.71 17.24
C VAL A 917 8.61 7.92 18.22
N THR A 918 9.76 7.40 17.78
CA THR A 918 10.55 6.42 18.57
C THR A 918 12.05 6.57 18.37
N SER A 919 12.84 6.45 19.43
CA SER A 919 14.30 6.58 19.39
C SER A 919 15.01 5.45 18.63
N ASN A 920 14.39 4.28 18.52
CA ASN A 920 14.98 3.08 17.92
C ASN A 920 14.02 2.44 16.89
N PRO A 921 13.85 3.03 15.71
CA PRO A 921 13.00 2.47 14.66
C PRO A 921 13.57 1.17 14.09
N SER A 922 12.71 0.23 13.71
CA SER A 922 13.16 -0.96 13.00
C SER A 922 13.64 -0.61 11.57
N PRO A 923 14.49 -1.45 10.96
CA PRO A 923 14.84 -1.30 9.54
C PRO A 923 13.61 -1.33 8.61
N GLY A 924 12.61 -2.15 8.92
CA GLY A 924 11.36 -2.22 8.14
C GLY A 924 10.58 -0.90 8.17
N TYR A 925 10.56 -0.21 9.30
CA TYR A 925 9.92 1.10 9.42
C TYR A 925 10.66 2.16 8.59
N VAL A 926 11.98 2.22 8.73
CA VAL A 926 12.80 3.16 7.93
C VAL A 926 12.62 2.88 6.44
N PHE A 927 12.58 1.61 6.02
CA PHE A 927 12.36 1.22 4.63
C PHE A 927 11.05 1.76 4.06
N ARG A 928 9.93 1.58 4.78
CA ARG A 928 8.61 2.03 4.32
C ARG A 928 8.55 3.55 4.19
N VAL A 929 9.07 4.28 5.18
CA VAL A 929 9.10 5.75 5.13
C VAL A 929 10.07 6.27 4.06
N ALA A 930 11.26 5.67 3.93
CA ALA A 930 12.23 6.03 2.89
C ALA A 930 11.70 5.74 1.48
N SER A 931 10.87 4.71 1.32
CA SER A 931 10.19 4.40 0.05
C SER A 931 9.20 5.50 -0.32
N VAL A 932 8.42 6.01 0.65
CA VAL A 932 7.52 7.16 0.43
C VAL A 932 8.31 8.45 0.15
N PHE A 933 9.46 8.64 0.79
CA PHE A 933 10.35 9.75 0.44
C PHE A 933 10.87 9.60 -0.99
N ALA A 934 11.18 8.38 -1.44
CA ALA A 934 11.67 8.14 -2.80
C ALA A 934 10.57 8.39 -3.85
N ASP A 935 9.34 8.00 -3.55
CA ASP A 935 8.15 8.22 -4.37
C ASP A 935 6.90 8.26 -3.47
N ASN A 936 6.20 9.40 -3.47
CA ASN A 936 4.97 9.58 -2.68
C ASN A 936 3.73 8.87 -3.25
N GLY A 937 3.88 8.06 -4.30
CA GLY A 937 2.81 7.39 -5.03
C GLY A 937 2.35 8.15 -6.29
N ALA A 938 2.93 9.32 -6.55
CA ALA A 938 2.69 10.13 -7.74
C ALA A 938 3.99 10.42 -8.52
N GLY A 939 5.07 9.68 -8.25
CA GLY A 939 6.39 9.87 -8.86
C GLY A 939 7.18 11.05 -8.27
N VAL A 940 6.75 11.62 -7.13
CA VAL A 940 7.41 12.79 -6.52
C VAL A 940 8.31 12.36 -5.37
N ARG A 941 9.62 12.53 -5.56
CA ARG A 941 10.64 12.34 -4.52
C ARG A 941 10.66 13.54 -3.56
N GLY A 942 10.83 13.29 -2.28
CA GLY A 942 11.13 14.30 -1.26
C GLY A 942 9.92 15.04 -0.70
N ASP A 943 8.69 14.57 -0.95
CA ASP A 943 7.46 15.13 -0.37
C ASP A 943 7.44 14.93 1.16
N LEU A 944 7.68 16.00 1.91
CA LEU A 944 7.78 15.97 3.37
C LEU A 944 6.44 15.73 4.04
N PHE A 945 5.32 16.15 3.44
CA PHE A 945 3.99 15.86 3.97
C PHE A 945 3.67 14.37 3.86
N ALA A 946 3.90 13.78 2.69
CA ALA A 946 3.73 12.35 2.48
C ALA A 946 4.66 11.54 3.39
N THR A 947 5.92 11.97 3.53
CA THR A 947 6.90 11.33 4.43
C THR A 947 6.45 11.40 5.90
N ALA A 948 6.03 12.56 6.40
CA ALA A 948 5.53 12.71 7.76
C ALA A 948 4.24 11.90 8.01
N ARG A 949 3.34 11.83 7.01
CA ARG A 949 2.15 10.98 7.04
C ARG A 949 2.52 9.49 7.13
N ALA A 950 3.52 9.04 6.37
CA ALA A 950 4.02 7.67 6.42
C ALA A 950 4.62 7.32 7.78
N VAL A 951 5.37 8.24 8.40
CA VAL A 951 5.86 8.09 9.78
C VAL A 951 4.68 7.87 10.73
N LEU A 952 3.70 8.77 10.75
CA LEU A 952 2.63 8.73 11.75
C LEU A 952 1.63 7.58 11.57
N LEU A 953 1.51 7.03 10.36
CA LEU A 953 0.55 5.96 10.03
C LEU A 953 1.18 4.56 10.00
N ASP A 954 2.48 4.44 10.21
CA ASP A 954 3.17 3.15 10.21
C ASP A 954 2.66 2.24 11.35
N PRO A 955 2.55 0.92 11.15
CA PRO A 955 2.19 -0.02 12.21
C PRO A 955 3.04 0.07 13.47
N GLU A 956 4.34 0.38 13.36
CA GLU A 956 5.22 0.50 14.53
C GLU A 956 4.98 1.80 15.32
N ALA A 957 4.31 2.79 14.73
CA ALA A 957 3.84 3.97 15.45
C ALA A 957 2.52 3.71 16.20
N ARG A 958 1.80 2.63 15.85
CA ARG A 958 0.43 2.33 16.29
C ARG A 958 0.30 1.08 17.17
#